data_AF-A0A9P6W8A3-F1
#
_entry.id   AF-A0A9P6W8A3-F1
#
_cell.length_a   1.000
_cell.length_b   1.000
_cell.length_c   1.000
_cell.angle_alpha   90.00
_cell.angle_beta   90.00
_cell.angle_gamma   90.00
#
_symmetry.space_group_name_H-M   'P 1'
#
loop_
_entity.id
_entity.type
_entity.pdbx_description
1 polymer ?
#
loop_
_entity_poly.entity_id
_entity_poly.type
_entity_poly.pdbx_seq_one_letter_code
_entity_poly.pdbx_strand_id
1 'polypeptide(L)'
;MPMVPQRLSGSRSTIVAGVAVVFALVLLASSFRSTSVQTIHIPDGKGALVKVDVALPPDFYDHSVSDFYKPYRDHMFAPWTCLDDNAAPDSRCRRPITGRAITALEYLASGGAYRIRYTGKDILYRPLQVFRLTYKVNRLEWIMNTIREMADEGMLTRTVNGVEEPIRFDAVFRTGDSPQITKDTLSKDSGYLLFSLRSSNLHFDIPIPDPVGYGSNGNYVWPDKSTLVPWEEKVDKVVFRGSASFSFAVDNWFSNARFRAVQLSNAHPDLLDLGMTAVHPKPMPPLTAGPKDLDTAYFPQPTNDDILREAGIQLSKQMTFYEQSQYKYIIDIDGGLGSSRRIAMLQTGSVPLLTESHWFCTHNKLLVPWVHYVPIAEDFSDLLDKVRWLREHDDYARSIVEHASAFADAYLTKQAAKEQFAAILSRYADLQAPDVKLDNSDVEINFCKTNGGKTLSGIAGFSRSYSACILYVVTYERQTDPQLGSAEVAKERARRVTSSAAGTPTAAPLLAGNARGSDTRLLDVVPTPAAGSEHAIGPLRPLAESFDADATPEAAYELLHTTEQSRPSLNDLPDSPLGSEDGEDLPRTSSAAVRLPQRWSVWRVIIVGVVVGVSVLVLLATAFFFLDLRRIRVPDGKGGLVKVDVALPPDFYDRSVADFYKPYRDHMFAPWVCPDDDAAPDSLCRRPITTHAITALEYLALTVGYRIRYTGKDILYRPLHTFRQTYKVNRLVWVMKAMREMADEGMLTRTVDGIEEPIRFDAVFNAGDAAVITKDTLTPDSGYLIFSLRSSDVHFDIPIPDPVAYGSNGNYVWPNRSTLAPWEEKVDKVIFRGTASFSFAADNWNSNPRFRAVQLANAHQDMLNFGLTRLRPKPMPPLTAGPDDPETGFYPQPTNDDILRKAGIQLSEPMSFYEQSKFKYIIDIDGGLGSSRGVAILQTGSVPLLTESAWFCTHNKLLVPWVHYVPIAEDFSDLLDKVRWLREHDDYARSIVKHAEAFADAYLSKQAAKEQLAAILSQYADLQAADVKLDHSDVDVDFCKTQLSRERVEGGPMGCSRGWKTWEGPTK
;
A
#
# COMPACT_ATOMS: atom_id res chain seq x y z
N MET A 1 21.65 -9.18 -64.61
CA MET A 1 22.99 -9.15 -65.27
C MET A 1 23.56 -7.74 -65.14
N PRO A 2 24.89 -7.57 -65.02
CA PRO A 2 25.51 -6.29 -64.70
C PRO A 2 25.93 -5.48 -65.95
N MET A 3 25.94 -4.15 -65.84
CA MET A 3 26.87 -3.29 -66.58
C MET A 3 27.08 -1.94 -65.87
N VAL A 4 28.33 -1.51 -65.87
CA VAL A 4 29.02 -0.33 -65.30
C VAL A 4 30.02 0.08 -66.43
N PRO A 5 30.55 1.33 -66.62
CA PRO A 5 30.74 2.47 -65.70
C PRO A 5 30.47 3.90 -66.27
N GLN A 6 30.79 4.91 -65.44
CA GLN A 6 31.53 6.18 -65.73
C GLN A 6 30.78 7.44 -65.25
N ARG A 7 31.42 8.49 -64.69
CA ARG A 7 32.75 8.66 -64.05
C ARG A 7 32.65 9.92 -63.15
N LEU A 8 33.31 9.92 -61.98
CA LEU A 8 33.32 11.08 -61.06
C LEU A 8 34.38 12.12 -61.45
N SER A 9 34.10 13.41 -61.22
CA SER A 9 35.11 14.45 -61.08
C SER A 9 34.74 15.49 -60.02
N GLY A 10 35.58 15.58 -58.97
CA GLY A 10 35.86 16.85 -58.27
C GLY A 10 34.83 17.43 -57.30
N SER A 11 34.87 17.00 -56.04
CA SER A 11 34.89 17.92 -54.89
C SER A 11 35.35 17.19 -53.63
N ARG A 12 36.48 17.60 -53.03
CA ARG A 12 36.96 17.07 -51.74
C ARG A 12 36.26 17.69 -50.52
N SER A 13 35.36 18.65 -50.73
CA SER A 13 34.68 19.41 -49.67
C SER A 13 33.53 18.63 -49.00
N THR A 14 32.83 17.78 -49.75
CA THR A 14 31.59 17.15 -49.28
C THR A 14 31.81 15.99 -48.30
N ILE A 15 32.95 15.30 -48.39
CA ILE A 15 33.28 14.17 -47.51
C ILE A 15 33.72 14.67 -46.11
N VAL A 16 34.43 15.80 -46.04
CA VAL A 16 34.83 16.39 -44.75
C VAL A 16 33.62 16.95 -44.00
N ALA A 17 32.67 17.58 -44.71
CA ALA A 17 31.41 18.03 -44.11
C ALA A 17 30.54 16.85 -43.64
N GLY A 18 30.40 15.79 -44.44
CA GLY A 18 29.63 14.59 -44.06
C GLY A 18 30.23 13.86 -42.85
N VAL A 19 31.55 13.69 -42.80
CA VAL A 19 32.22 13.10 -41.63
C VAL A 19 32.13 14.03 -40.43
N ALA A 20 32.27 15.35 -40.57
CA ALA A 20 32.13 16.30 -39.46
C ALA A 20 30.69 16.32 -38.90
N VAL A 21 29.65 16.21 -39.73
CA VAL A 21 28.26 16.12 -39.26
C VAL A 21 27.97 14.77 -38.59
N VAL A 22 28.51 13.66 -39.10
CA VAL A 22 28.39 12.35 -38.42
C VAL A 22 29.20 12.32 -37.13
N PHE A 23 30.40 12.91 -37.07
CA PHE A 23 31.16 13.03 -35.83
C PHE A 23 30.51 14.01 -34.85
N ALA A 24 29.86 15.08 -35.32
CA ALA A 24 29.08 15.98 -34.47
C ALA A 24 27.79 15.33 -33.97
N LEU A 25 27.12 14.48 -34.77
CA LEU A 25 25.96 13.69 -34.33
C LEU A 25 26.36 12.54 -33.42
N VAL A 26 27.53 11.92 -33.61
CA VAL A 26 28.08 10.92 -32.68
C VAL A 26 28.62 11.59 -31.41
N LEU A 27 29.15 12.81 -31.49
CA LEU A 27 29.53 13.61 -30.31
C LEU A 27 28.31 14.19 -29.60
N LEU A 28 27.22 14.52 -30.28
CA LEU A 28 25.94 14.87 -29.67
C LEU A 28 25.28 13.64 -29.01
N ALA A 29 25.24 12.50 -29.71
CA ALA A 29 24.75 11.24 -29.16
C ALA A 29 25.65 10.66 -28.04
N SER A 30 26.93 11.05 -27.95
CA SER A 30 27.80 10.70 -26.82
C SER A 30 27.94 11.80 -25.77
N SER A 31 27.56 13.05 -26.05
CA SER A 31 27.29 14.08 -25.03
C SER A 31 25.90 13.93 -24.39
N PHE A 32 25.02 13.11 -24.98
CA PHE A 32 23.87 12.51 -24.28
C PHE A 32 24.25 11.32 -23.38
N ARG A 33 25.55 11.06 -23.15
CA ARG A 33 25.96 10.65 -21.80
C ARG A 33 25.79 11.84 -20.88
N SER A 34 24.54 12.04 -20.47
CA SER A 34 24.16 12.75 -19.26
C SER A 34 25.24 12.50 -18.21
N THR A 35 25.77 13.58 -17.64
CA THR A 35 26.41 13.51 -16.33
C THR A 35 25.36 12.98 -15.38
N SER A 36 25.29 11.65 -15.25
CA SER A 36 24.20 10.94 -14.60
C SER A 36 24.03 11.59 -13.23
N VAL A 37 22.94 12.33 -13.04
CA VAL A 37 22.68 13.01 -11.79
C VAL A 37 22.40 11.90 -10.80
N GLN A 38 23.45 11.44 -10.11
CA GLN A 38 23.30 10.29 -9.22
C GLN A 38 22.41 10.67 -8.04
N THR A 39 22.40 11.94 -7.65
CA THR A 39 21.56 12.42 -6.57
C THR A 39 21.04 13.82 -6.80
N ILE A 40 19.75 14.04 -6.54
CA ILE A 40 19.09 15.36 -6.48
C ILE A 40 18.82 15.78 -5.04
N HIS A 41 18.50 17.05 -4.84
CA HIS A 41 18.00 17.59 -3.57
C HIS A 41 16.58 18.15 -3.82
N ILE A 42 15.59 17.58 -3.15
CA ILE A 42 14.15 17.87 -3.33
C ILE A 42 13.51 18.35 -2.02
N PRO A 43 12.41 19.11 -2.07
CA PRO A 43 11.63 19.44 -0.88
C PRO A 43 11.02 18.19 -0.24
N ASP A 44 11.04 18.15 1.09
CA ASP A 44 10.45 17.08 1.93
C ASP A 44 9.00 17.34 2.35
N GLY A 45 8.39 18.42 1.87
CA GLY A 45 7.07 18.90 2.29
C GLY A 45 7.05 19.62 3.64
N LYS A 46 8.21 19.92 4.23
CA LYS A 46 8.38 20.62 5.52
C LYS A 46 9.41 21.74 5.44
N GLY A 47 9.69 22.22 4.22
CA GLY A 47 10.69 23.26 3.95
C GLY A 47 12.15 22.82 3.99
N ALA A 48 12.45 21.53 4.20
CA ALA A 48 13.82 21.02 4.15
C ALA A 48 14.12 20.33 2.81
N LEU A 49 15.41 20.29 2.42
CA LEU A 49 15.85 19.57 1.24
C LEU A 49 16.41 18.20 1.60
N VAL A 50 15.76 17.14 1.11
CA VAL A 50 16.21 15.75 1.24
C VAL A 50 16.95 15.31 -0.02
N LYS A 51 18.05 14.59 0.20
CA LYS A 51 18.89 14.04 -0.87
C LYS A 51 18.33 12.69 -1.35
N VAL A 52 17.97 12.59 -2.63
CA VAL A 52 17.43 11.38 -3.25
C VAL A 52 18.40 10.86 -4.31
N ASP A 53 18.63 9.54 -4.32
CA ASP A 53 19.37 8.85 -5.38
C ASP A 53 18.42 8.56 -6.55
N VAL A 54 18.84 8.95 -7.75
CA VAL A 54 18.05 8.80 -9.00
C VAL A 54 18.86 8.12 -10.10
N ALA A 55 19.99 7.47 -9.75
CA ALA A 55 20.78 6.71 -10.71
C ALA A 55 20.07 5.41 -11.14
N LEU A 56 19.79 5.27 -12.43
CA LEU A 56 19.43 3.98 -13.02
C LEU A 56 20.71 3.16 -13.34
N PRO A 57 20.65 1.81 -13.23
CA PRO A 57 21.64 0.92 -13.84
C PRO A 57 21.79 1.22 -15.35
N PRO A 58 23.00 1.15 -15.93
CA PRO A 58 23.21 1.41 -17.36
C PRO A 58 22.41 0.50 -18.30
N ASP A 59 22.06 -0.70 -17.83
CA ASP A 59 21.32 -1.76 -18.51
C ASP A 59 19.81 -1.76 -18.21
N PHE A 60 19.30 -0.76 -17.47
CA PHE A 60 17.91 -0.75 -16.97
C PHE A 60 16.82 -0.89 -18.05
N TYR A 61 17.08 -0.44 -19.29
CA TYR A 61 16.18 -0.60 -20.43
C TYR A 61 16.61 -1.68 -21.44
N ASP A 62 17.70 -2.42 -21.16
CA ASP A 62 18.25 -3.47 -22.03
C ASP A 62 17.67 -4.87 -21.71
N HIS A 63 16.91 -5.00 -20.60
CA HIS A 63 16.29 -6.25 -20.18
C HIS A 63 15.04 -6.59 -21.01
N SER A 64 14.79 -7.89 -21.22
CA SER A 64 13.49 -8.33 -21.75
C SER A 64 12.36 -8.01 -20.75
N VAL A 65 11.13 -7.82 -21.24
CA VAL A 65 9.96 -7.58 -20.36
C VAL A 65 9.80 -8.70 -19.33
N SER A 66 10.03 -9.95 -19.73
CA SER A 66 9.97 -11.13 -18.85
C SER A 66 11.04 -11.08 -17.75
N ASP A 67 12.28 -10.74 -18.08
CA ASP A 67 13.40 -10.72 -17.12
C ASP A 67 13.26 -9.54 -16.15
N PHE A 68 12.90 -8.36 -16.66
CA PHE A 68 12.63 -7.17 -15.86
C PHE A 68 11.47 -7.38 -14.88
N TYR A 69 10.41 -8.08 -15.32
CA TYR A 69 9.24 -8.37 -14.50
C TYR A 69 9.42 -9.52 -13.51
N LYS A 70 10.38 -10.44 -13.77
CA LYS A 70 10.56 -11.68 -13.01
C LYS A 70 10.63 -11.51 -11.49
N PRO A 71 11.41 -10.56 -10.91
CA PRO A 71 11.51 -10.43 -9.45
C PRO A 71 10.15 -10.08 -8.81
N TYR A 72 9.39 -9.18 -9.43
CA TYR A 72 8.07 -8.79 -8.95
C TYR A 72 7.05 -9.92 -9.09
N ARG A 73 7.05 -10.65 -10.23
CA ARG A 73 6.26 -11.87 -10.39
C ARG A 73 6.55 -12.89 -9.30
N ASP A 74 7.82 -13.23 -9.09
CA ASP A 74 8.20 -14.30 -8.18
C ASP A 74 7.84 -13.97 -6.73
N HIS A 75 7.97 -12.70 -6.32
CA HIS A 75 7.48 -12.19 -5.04
C HIS A 75 5.97 -12.40 -4.85
N MET A 76 5.13 -12.03 -5.84
CA MET A 76 3.67 -12.22 -5.74
C MET A 76 3.26 -13.70 -5.61
N PHE A 77 4.01 -14.62 -6.24
CA PHE A 77 3.77 -16.06 -6.14
C PHE A 77 4.51 -16.74 -4.96
N ALA A 78 5.29 -15.99 -4.18
CA ALA A 78 6.08 -16.54 -3.09
C ALA A 78 5.26 -17.31 -2.02
N PRO A 79 4.05 -16.89 -1.60
CA PRO A 79 3.22 -17.65 -0.65
C PRO A 79 2.82 -19.06 -1.13
N TRP A 80 2.96 -19.35 -2.43
CA TRP A 80 2.68 -20.66 -3.04
C TRP A 80 3.95 -21.36 -3.55
N THR A 81 5.14 -20.84 -3.21
CA THR A 81 6.43 -21.38 -3.66
C THR A 81 7.15 -22.07 -2.49
N CYS A 82 7.64 -23.31 -2.70
CA CYS A 82 8.56 -23.96 -1.74
C CYS A 82 9.81 -23.10 -1.56
N LEU A 83 10.33 -23.01 -0.33
CA LEU A 83 11.65 -22.40 -0.09
C LEU A 83 12.83 -23.37 -0.24
N ASP A 84 12.55 -24.66 -0.42
CA ASP A 84 13.57 -25.69 -0.70
C ASP A 84 13.48 -26.14 -2.16
N ASP A 85 14.48 -25.76 -2.95
CA ASP A 85 14.65 -26.19 -4.35
C ASP A 85 14.90 -27.70 -4.49
N ASN A 86 15.30 -28.38 -3.41
CA ASN A 86 15.52 -29.83 -3.36
C ASN A 86 14.28 -30.62 -2.92
N ALA A 87 13.17 -29.95 -2.57
CA ALA A 87 11.94 -30.60 -2.14
C ALA A 87 11.52 -31.66 -3.18
N ALA A 88 11.07 -32.84 -2.76
CA ALA A 88 10.81 -33.94 -3.68
C ALA A 88 9.84 -33.54 -4.84
N PRO A 89 9.98 -34.07 -6.07
CA PRO A 89 9.15 -33.66 -7.22
C PRO A 89 7.64 -33.90 -7.05
N ASP A 90 7.25 -34.81 -6.16
CA ASP A 90 5.89 -35.14 -5.75
C ASP A 90 5.42 -34.36 -4.50
N SER A 91 6.29 -33.53 -3.91
CA SER A 91 5.97 -32.71 -2.74
C SER A 91 4.78 -31.79 -3.02
N ARG A 92 3.78 -31.85 -2.14
CA ARG A 92 2.61 -30.95 -2.18
C ARG A 92 2.98 -29.47 -2.05
N CYS A 93 4.16 -29.11 -1.51
CA CYS A 93 4.60 -27.71 -1.52
C CYS A 93 4.86 -27.17 -2.93
N ARG A 94 5.28 -28.03 -3.89
CA ARG A 94 5.60 -27.59 -5.27
C ARG A 94 4.34 -27.30 -6.09
N ARG A 95 3.18 -27.80 -5.64
CA ARG A 95 1.89 -27.72 -6.36
C ARG A 95 0.72 -27.47 -5.40
N PRO A 96 0.62 -26.28 -4.79
CA PRO A 96 -0.42 -25.99 -3.80
C PRO A 96 -1.80 -25.71 -4.38
N ILE A 97 -1.93 -25.42 -5.68
CA ILE A 97 -3.22 -25.06 -6.29
C ILE A 97 -3.98 -26.33 -6.67
N THR A 98 -4.93 -26.76 -5.84
CA THR A 98 -5.74 -27.98 -6.05
C THR A 98 -7.05 -27.69 -6.79
N GLY A 99 -7.66 -28.72 -7.38
CA GLY A 99 -8.98 -28.62 -8.02
C GLY A 99 -10.07 -28.20 -7.02
N ARG A 100 -9.92 -28.61 -5.76
CA ARG A 100 -10.76 -28.17 -4.63
C ARG A 100 -10.58 -26.68 -4.34
N ALA A 101 -9.35 -26.18 -4.35
CA ALA A 101 -9.06 -24.78 -4.09
C ALA A 101 -9.68 -23.84 -5.13
N ILE A 102 -9.52 -24.16 -6.42
CA ILE A 102 -10.14 -23.40 -7.52
C ILE A 102 -11.68 -23.43 -7.41
N THR A 103 -12.24 -24.60 -7.05
CA THR A 103 -13.70 -24.79 -6.93
C THR A 103 -14.28 -24.14 -5.68
N ALA A 104 -13.50 -23.97 -4.61
CA ALA A 104 -13.88 -23.14 -3.46
C ALA A 104 -13.82 -21.65 -3.82
N LEU A 105 -12.75 -21.20 -4.49
CA LEU A 105 -12.59 -19.81 -4.94
C LEU A 105 -13.72 -19.36 -5.88
N GLU A 106 -14.24 -20.27 -6.73
CA GLU A 106 -15.43 -20.05 -7.57
C GLU A 106 -16.64 -19.53 -6.76
N TYR A 107 -16.83 -20.04 -5.54
CA TYR A 107 -17.92 -19.65 -4.66
C TYR A 107 -17.60 -18.37 -3.88
N LEU A 108 -16.37 -18.26 -3.37
CA LEU A 108 -15.93 -17.13 -2.56
C LEU A 108 -15.81 -15.81 -3.34
N ALA A 109 -15.43 -15.88 -4.62
CA ALA A 109 -15.29 -14.72 -5.51
C ALA A 109 -16.59 -14.34 -6.27
N SER A 110 -17.74 -14.88 -5.85
CA SER A 110 -19.05 -14.49 -6.38
C SER A 110 -19.30 -12.98 -6.23
N GLY A 111 -19.98 -12.34 -7.20
CA GLY A 111 -20.15 -10.88 -7.27
C GLY A 111 -19.38 -10.17 -8.41
N GLY A 112 -18.43 -10.86 -9.06
CA GLY A 112 -17.70 -10.25 -10.18
C GLY A 112 -16.60 -11.10 -10.81
N ALA A 113 -16.59 -12.41 -10.61
CA ALA A 113 -15.54 -13.29 -11.12
C ALA A 113 -16.05 -14.30 -12.15
N TYR A 114 -15.11 -14.81 -12.94
CA TYR A 114 -15.29 -15.82 -13.98
C TYR A 114 -14.22 -16.88 -13.83
N ARG A 115 -14.60 -18.15 -13.94
CA ARG A 115 -13.64 -19.25 -14.04
C ARG A 115 -13.29 -19.43 -15.52
N ILE A 116 -12.01 -19.40 -15.85
CA ILE A 116 -11.46 -19.53 -17.21
C ILE A 116 -10.46 -20.68 -17.21
N ARG A 117 -10.65 -21.64 -18.12
CA ARG A 117 -9.72 -22.72 -18.39
C ARG A 117 -9.16 -22.61 -19.80
N TYR A 118 -7.83 -22.69 -19.93
CA TYR A 118 -7.15 -22.83 -21.21
C TYR A 118 -6.56 -24.23 -21.32
N THR A 119 -6.99 -24.99 -22.34
CA THR A 119 -6.62 -26.41 -22.50
C THR A 119 -5.37 -26.63 -23.35
N GLY A 120 -4.69 -25.54 -23.73
CA GLY A 120 -3.65 -25.52 -24.76
C GLY A 120 -4.21 -25.45 -26.19
N LYS A 121 -5.53 -25.44 -26.33
CA LYS A 121 -6.24 -25.19 -27.59
C LYS A 121 -7.46 -24.31 -27.34
N ASP A 122 -8.42 -24.81 -26.58
CA ASP A 122 -9.70 -24.14 -26.37
C ASP A 122 -9.66 -23.23 -25.14
N ILE A 123 -10.39 -22.11 -25.20
CA ILE A 123 -10.66 -21.25 -24.04
C ILE A 123 -12.09 -21.55 -23.59
N LEU A 124 -12.21 -22.05 -22.37
CA LEU A 124 -13.48 -22.39 -21.74
C LEU A 124 -13.75 -21.35 -20.64
N TYR A 125 -14.96 -20.79 -20.59
CA TYR A 125 -15.32 -19.87 -19.50
C TYR A 125 -16.69 -20.20 -18.90
N ARG A 126 -16.83 -19.84 -17.62
CA ARG A 126 -18.04 -20.06 -16.82
C ARG A 126 -18.41 -18.76 -16.08
N PRO A 127 -19.56 -18.13 -16.40
CA PRO A 127 -20.08 -17.02 -15.61
C PRO A 127 -20.60 -17.52 -14.26
N LEU A 128 -20.17 -16.88 -13.18
CA LEU A 128 -20.50 -17.29 -11.80
C LEU A 128 -21.74 -16.57 -11.25
N GLN A 129 -22.20 -15.53 -11.95
CA GLN A 129 -23.42 -14.78 -11.68
C GLN A 129 -23.98 -14.24 -13.01
N VAL A 130 -25.31 -14.12 -13.11
CA VAL A 130 -25.95 -13.43 -14.24
C VAL A 130 -25.83 -11.92 -14.03
N PHE A 131 -24.99 -11.27 -14.84
CA PHE A 131 -24.82 -9.82 -14.82
C PHE A 131 -25.71 -9.14 -15.87
N ARG A 132 -26.16 -7.91 -15.56
CA ARG A 132 -26.59 -6.96 -16.60
C ARG A 132 -25.35 -6.55 -17.43
N LEU A 133 -25.53 -6.26 -18.71
CA LEU A 133 -24.46 -5.73 -19.57
C LEU A 133 -23.86 -4.48 -18.93
N THR A 134 -22.58 -4.56 -18.56
CA THR A 134 -21.84 -3.56 -17.78
C THR A 134 -20.34 -3.66 -18.12
N TYR A 135 -19.53 -2.70 -17.66
CA TYR A 135 -18.08 -2.66 -17.85
C TYR A 135 -17.35 -3.97 -17.49
N LYS A 136 -17.91 -4.79 -16.59
CA LYS A 136 -17.40 -6.11 -16.20
C LYS A 136 -17.31 -7.08 -17.39
N VAL A 137 -18.25 -6.98 -18.34
CA VAL A 137 -18.28 -7.81 -19.55
C VAL A 137 -17.15 -7.42 -20.50
N ASN A 138 -16.93 -6.12 -20.73
CA ASN A 138 -15.83 -5.65 -21.58
C ASN A 138 -14.45 -6.04 -21.03
N ARG A 139 -14.29 -6.05 -19.70
CA ARG A 139 -13.07 -6.54 -19.03
C ARG A 139 -12.86 -8.04 -19.24
N LEU A 140 -13.92 -8.85 -19.14
CA LEU A 140 -13.84 -10.29 -19.45
C LEU A 140 -13.47 -10.52 -20.93
N GLU A 141 -14.11 -9.80 -21.84
CA GLU A 141 -13.83 -9.89 -23.29
C GLU A 141 -12.36 -9.55 -23.59
N TRP A 142 -11.84 -8.47 -22.99
CA TRP A 142 -10.42 -8.13 -23.08
C TRP A 142 -9.53 -9.27 -22.57
N ILE A 143 -9.79 -9.82 -21.37
CA ILE A 143 -9.00 -10.93 -20.81
C ILE A 143 -8.99 -12.15 -21.74
N MET A 144 -10.15 -12.57 -22.26
CA MET A 144 -10.25 -13.73 -23.15
C MET A 144 -9.61 -13.50 -24.52
N ASN A 145 -9.65 -12.27 -25.05
CA ASN A 145 -9.00 -11.93 -26.30
C ASN A 145 -7.48 -11.86 -26.13
N THR A 146 -6.97 -11.23 -25.06
CA THR A 146 -5.54 -11.22 -24.73
C THR A 146 -4.99 -12.64 -24.54
N ILE A 147 -5.71 -13.55 -23.87
CA ILE A 147 -5.31 -14.97 -23.76
C ILE A 147 -5.23 -15.65 -25.14
N ARG A 148 -6.13 -15.31 -26.07
CA ARG A 148 -6.10 -15.84 -27.44
C ARG A 148 -4.90 -15.31 -28.22
N GLU A 149 -4.66 -14.00 -28.19
CA GLU A 149 -3.52 -13.35 -28.85
C GLU A 149 -2.18 -13.93 -28.34
N MET A 150 -2.03 -14.14 -27.02
CA MET A 150 -0.86 -14.80 -26.44
C MET A 150 -0.69 -16.26 -26.91
N ALA A 151 -1.78 -16.99 -27.15
CA ALA A 151 -1.72 -18.34 -27.70
C ALA A 151 -1.33 -18.36 -29.18
N ASP A 152 -1.90 -17.43 -29.98
CA ASP A 152 -1.61 -17.26 -31.41
C ASP A 152 -0.14 -16.91 -31.65
N GLU A 153 0.44 -16.06 -30.78
CA GLU A 153 1.84 -15.64 -30.81
C GLU A 153 2.81 -16.63 -30.14
N GLY A 154 2.32 -17.78 -29.65
CA GLY A 154 3.15 -18.82 -29.05
C GLY A 154 3.68 -18.53 -27.64
N MET A 155 3.26 -17.43 -27.00
CA MET A 155 3.68 -17.06 -25.64
C MET A 155 3.18 -18.02 -24.57
N LEU A 156 2.07 -18.73 -24.84
CA LEU A 156 1.49 -19.73 -23.93
C LEU A 156 2.06 -21.13 -24.19
N THR A 157 3.37 -21.24 -24.38
CA THR A 157 4.10 -22.50 -24.61
C THR A 157 5.25 -22.67 -23.62
N ARG A 158 5.72 -23.90 -23.45
CA ARG A 158 6.95 -24.23 -22.69
C ARG A 158 7.63 -25.44 -23.28
N THR A 159 8.94 -25.55 -23.05
CA THR A 159 9.73 -26.73 -23.45
C THR A 159 9.83 -27.71 -22.29
N VAL A 160 9.33 -28.94 -22.47
CA VAL A 160 9.46 -30.05 -21.53
C VAL A 160 10.24 -31.17 -22.20
N ASN A 161 11.40 -31.54 -21.67
CA ASN A 161 12.30 -32.56 -22.23
C ASN A 161 12.66 -32.35 -23.73
N GLY A 162 12.80 -31.08 -24.15
CA GLY A 162 13.08 -30.72 -25.55
C GLY A 162 11.86 -30.74 -26.48
N VAL A 163 10.66 -30.99 -25.97
CA VAL A 163 9.40 -30.92 -26.72
C VAL A 163 8.65 -29.65 -26.30
N GLU A 164 8.23 -28.85 -27.27
CA GLU A 164 7.35 -27.70 -27.05
C GLU A 164 5.92 -28.19 -26.81
N GLU A 165 5.33 -27.79 -25.68
CA GLU A 165 3.91 -28.01 -25.36
C GLU A 165 3.22 -26.71 -24.93
N PRO A 166 1.92 -26.54 -25.16
CA PRO A 166 1.19 -25.40 -24.64
C PRO A 166 1.06 -25.49 -23.11
N ILE A 167 1.18 -24.35 -22.43
CA ILE A 167 0.79 -24.26 -21.01
C ILE A 167 -0.72 -24.45 -20.89
N ARG A 168 -1.18 -24.97 -19.75
CA ARG A 168 -2.59 -25.23 -19.48
C ARG A 168 -2.95 -24.78 -18.07
N PHE A 169 -4.08 -24.12 -17.89
CA PHE A 169 -4.51 -23.63 -16.59
C PHE A 169 -6.03 -23.64 -16.43
N ASP A 170 -6.50 -23.74 -15.19
CA ASP A 170 -7.90 -23.51 -14.76
C ASP A 170 -7.85 -22.52 -13.59
N ALA A 171 -8.32 -21.29 -13.80
CA ALA A 171 -8.14 -20.18 -12.87
C ALA A 171 -9.39 -19.30 -12.74
N VAL A 172 -9.47 -18.52 -11.66
CA VAL A 172 -10.56 -17.57 -11.43
C VAL A 172 -10.05 -16.14 -11.63
N PHE A 173 -10.78 -15.36 -12.42
CA PHE A 173 -10.49 -13.97 -12.77
C PHE A 173 -11.62 -13.06 -12.32
N ARG A 174 -11.30 -12.05 -11.51
CA ARG A 174 -12.21 -11.01 -11.06
C ARG A 174 -12.16 -9.81 -12.01
N THR A 175 -13.33 -9.38 -12.46
CA THR A 175 -13.51 -8.20 -13.33
C THR A 175 -14.10 -6.99 -12.60
N GLY A 176 -14.36 -7.13 -11.28
CA GLY A 176 -14.67 -6.00 -10.40
C GLY A 176 -13.45 -5.13 -10.12
N ASP A 177 -13.65 -3.98 -9.46
CA ASP A 177 -12.57 -3.01 -9.20
C ASP A 177 -11.66 -3.41 -8.03
N SER A 178 -12.22 -4.00 -6.96
CA SER A 178 -11.46 -4.39 -5.75
C SER A 178 -10.93 -5.83 -5.83
N PRO A 179 -9.74 -6.11 -5.25
CA PRO A 179 -9.33 -7.46 -4.87
C PRO A 179 -10.27 -8.07 -3.80
N GLN A 180 -10.06 -9.34 -3.40
CA GLN A 180 -10.95 -10.02 -2.44
C GLN A 180 -10.27 -10.94 -1.43
N ILE A 181 -9.13 -11.54 -1.78
CA ILE A 181 -8.46 -12.50 -0.93
C ILE A 181 -7.52 -11.73 -0.02
N THR A 182 -8.08 -11.22 1.05
CA THR A 182 -7.38 -10.55 2.15
C THR A 182 -6.36 -11.49 2.81
N LYS A 183 -5.28 -10.90 3.31
CA LYS A 183 -4.29 -11.57 4.17
C LYS A 183 -4.82 -11.78 5.59
N ASP A 184 -5.91 -11.10 5.96
CA ASP A 184 -6.28 -10.80 7.34
C ASP A 184 -7.73 -11.12 7.74
N THR A 185 -8.72 -10.74 6.94
CA THR A 185 -10.12 -10.87 7.40
C THR A 185 -10.56 -12.34 7.45
N LEU A 186 -11.36 -12.66 8.47
CA LEU A 186 -12.03 -13.97 8.61
C LEU A 186 -13.15 -14.17 7.57
N SER A 187 -13.12 -13.41 6.47
CA SER A 187 -14.10 -13.43 5.39
C SER A 187 -13.44 -13.02 4.06
N LYS A 188 -12.99 -13.93 3.20
CA LYS A 188 -13.21 -15.38 3.22
C LYS A 188 -11.98 -16.14 2.68
N ASP A 189 -11.23 -16.72 3.63
CA ASP A 189 -10.50 -17.99 3.51
C ASP A 189 -9.08 -17.99 2.88
N SER A 190 -8.29 -17.01 3.33
CA SER A 190 -6.82 -16.90 3.32
C SER A 190 -6.03 -17.99 2.57
N GLY A 191 -5.46 -17.64 1.41
CA GLY A 191 -4.51 -18.50 0.68
C GLY A 191 -4.98 -18.99 -0.69
N TYR A 192 -6.10 -18.48 -1.20
CA TYR A 192 -6.52 -18.69 -2.59
C TYR A 192 -5.88 -17.69 -3.54
N LEU A 193 -5.50 -18.17 -4.71
CA LEU A 193 -4.92 -17.33 -5.76
C LEU A 193 -6.01 -16.91 -6.74
N LEU A 194 -6.45 -15.66 -6.60
CA LEU A 194 -7.42 -14.99 -7.45
C LEU A 194 -6.70 -14.00 -8.37
N PHE A 195 -7.02 -13.98 -9.66
CA PHE A 195 -6.56 -12.91 -10.54
C PHE A 195 -7.51 -11.71 -10.42
N SER A 196 -6.95 -10.50 -10.27
CA SER A 196 -7.70 -9.25 -10.11
C SER A 196 -7.11 -8.14 -10.99
N LEU A 197 -7.83 -7.02 -11.13
CA LEU A 197 -7.26 -5.83 -11.80
C LEU A 197 -6.19 -5.12 -10.94
N ARG A 198 -6.30 -5.23 -9.61
CA ARG A 198 -5.45 -4.55 -8.62
C ARG A 198 -5.29 -5.41 -7.39
N SER A 199 -4.18 -5.24 -6.70
CA SER A 199 -3.94 -5.82 -5.38
C SER A 199 -3.42 -4.75 -4.42
N SER A 200 -3.13 -5.14 -3.18
CA SER A 200 -2.49 -4.29 -2.18
C SER A 200 -1.60 -5.15 -1.27
N ASN A 201 -0.83 -4.52 -0.38
CA ASN A 201 0.01 -5.25 0.57
C ASN A 201 -0.81 -6.22 1.48
N LEU A 202 -2.13 -5.98 1.62
CA LEU A 202 -3.07 -6.87 2.33
C LEU A 202 -3.80 -7.88 1.45
N HIS A 203 -3.51 -7.98 0.16
CA HIS A 203 -4.18 -8.94 -0.70
C HIS A 203 -3.24 -10.01 -1.24
N PHE A 204 -3.79 -11.22 -1.36
CA PHE A 204 -3.23 -12.38 -2.03
C PHE A 204 -3.67 -12.45 -3.50
N ASP A 205 -4.56 -11.55 -3.95
CA ASP A 205 -4.91 -11.41 -5.36
C ASP A 205 -3.66 -11.06 -6.19
N ILE A 206 -3.51 -11.71 -7.34
CA ILE A 206 -2.46 -11.45 -8.31
C ILE A 206 -3.00 -10.44 -9.33
N PRO A 207 -2.46 -9.21 -9.41
CA PRO A 207 -2.88 -8.22 -10.39
C PRO A 207 -2.50 -8.69 -11.81
N ILE A 208 -3.45 -8.64 -12.74
CA ILE A 208 -3.21 -8.76 -14.18
C ILE A 208 -2.98 -7.35 -14.77
N PRO A 209 -2.46 -7.22 -16.01
CA PRO A 209 -2.39 -5.92 -16.67
C PRO A 209 -3.79 -5.30 -16.78
N ASP A 210 -3.97 -4.06 -16.28
CA ASP A 210 -5.29 -3.41 -16.13
C ASP A 210 -6.00 -3.26 -17.49
N PRO A 211 -7.10 -4.01 -17.77
CA PRO A 211 -7.81 -3.92 -19.04
C PRO A 211 -8.30 -2.50 -19.34
N VAL A 212 -8.63 -1.72 -18.31
CA VAL A 212 -9.10 -0.32 -18.48
C VAL A 212 -7.95 0.60 -18.87
N GLY A 213 -6.76 0.40 -18.30
CA GLY A 213 -5.54 1.10 -18.71
C GLY A 213 -5.11 0.79 -20.15
N TYR A 214 -5.52 -0.37 -20.69
CA TYR A 214 -5.34 -0.75 -22.10
C TYR A 214 -6.59 -0.52 -22.98
N GLY A 215 -7.57 0.24 -22.49
CA GLY A 215 -8.69 0.75 -23.28
C GLY A 215 -9.96 -0.12 -23.35
N SER A 216 -10.15 -1.12 -22.47
CA SER A 216 -11.29 -2.04 -22.54
C SER A 216 -12.67 -1.37 -22.41
N ASN A 217 -12.74 -0.13 -21.93
CA ASN A 217 -13.98 0.66 -21.84
C ASN A 217 -13.98 1.91 -22.75
N GLY A 218 -13.03 2.00 -23.69
CA GLY A 218 -12.86 3.15 -24.60
C GLY A 218 -12.19 4.39 -23.99
N ASN A 219 -11.89 4.39 -22.68
CA ASN A 219 -11.15 5.47 -22.02
C ASN A 219 -9.64 5.19 -21.98
N TYR A 220 -8.86 6.20 -21.61
CA TYR A 220 -7.40 6.14 -21.44
C TYR A 220 -6.61 5.70 -22.69
N VAL A 221 -7.23 5.73 -23.87
CA VAL A 221 -6.54 5.55 -25.15
C VAL A 221 -5.68 6.78 -25.41
N TRP A 222 -4.38 6.54 -25.62
CA TRP A 222 -3.38 7.58 -25.89
C TRP A 222 -3.55 8.19 -27.29
N PRO A 223 -3.37 9.51 -27.43
CA PRO A 223 -3.25 10.16 -28.74
C PRO A 223 -1.91 9.78 -29.39
N ASP A 224 -1.77 10.05 -30.69
CA ASP A 224 -0.48 9.92 -31.38
C ASP A 224 0.53 10.88 -30.73
N LYS A 225 1.76 10.41 -30.47
CA LYS A 225 2.84 11.24 -29.92
C LYS A 225 3.13 12.45 -30.81
N SER A 226 2.89 12.34 -32.13
CA SER A 226 3.02 13.46 -33.06
C SER A 226 1.98 14.58 -32.89
N THR A 227 0.93 14.37 -32.09
CA THR A 227 -0.09 15.39 -31.78
C THR A 227 0.13 16.08 -30.43
N LEU A 228 1.12 15.64 -29.64
CA LEU A 228 1.40 16.26 -28.35
C LEU A 228 1.96 17.67 -28.54
N VAL A 229 1.48 18.60 -27.71
CA VAL A 229 1.95 19.99 -27.67
C VAL A 229 3.42 20.02 -27.18
N PRO A 230 4.31 20.82 -27.79
CA PRO A 230 5.69 21.01 -27.33
C PRO A 230 5.78 21.42 -25.85
N TRP A 231 6.86 21.07 -25.17
CA TRP A 231 7.02 21.33 -23.73
C TRP A 231 6.89 22.82 -23.36
N GLU A 232 7.45 23.68 -24.22
CA GLU A 232 7.46 25.14 -24.10
C GLU A 232 6.07 25.77 -24.24
N GLU A 233 5.15 25.09 -24.92
CA GLU A 233 3.77 25.54 -25.16
C GLU A 233 2.76 24.97 -24.13
N LYS A 234 3.21 24.07 -23.23
CA LYS A 234 2.35 23.50 -22.19
C LYS A 234 2.03 24.50 -21.09
N VAL A 235 0.80 24.43 -20.59
CA VAL A 235 0.32 25.19 -19.43
C VAL A 235 1.11 24.78 -18.18
N ASP A 236 1.82 25.73 -17.59
CA ASP A 236 2.68 25.53 -16.41
C ASP A 236 1.89 25.45 -15.10
N LYS A 237 0.97 24.49 -15.02
CA LYS A 237 0.12 24.16 -13.87
C LYS A 237 -0.11 22.66 -13.76
N VAL A 238 -0.48 22.19 -12.56
CA VAL A 238 -0.96 20.82 -12.36
C VAL A 238 -2.42 20.71 -12.76
N VAL A 239 -2.76 19.72 -13.59
CA VAL A 239 -4.16 19.45 -13.97
C VAL A 239 -4.69 18.12 -13.43
N PHE A 240 -5.98 18.11 -13.10
CA PHE A 240 -6.78 16.91 -12.88
C PHE A 240 -8.22 17.12 -13.36
N ARG A 241 -8.79 16.11 -14.04
CA ARG A 241 -10.24 15.95 -14.16
C ARG A 241 -10.68 14.53 -13.80
N GLY A 242 -11.73 14.42 -12.98
CA GLY A 242 -12.37 13.14 -12.65
C GLY A 242 -13.57 13.27 -11.70
N SER A 243 -14.39 12.23 -11.63
CA SER A 243 -15.56 12.16 -10.74
C SER A 243 -15.19 11.63 -9.35
N ALA A 244 -15.75 12.16 -8.27
CA ALA A 244 -15.70 11.46 -6.98
C ALA A 244 -16.75 10.33 -6.96
N SER A 245 -16.41 9.17 -6.41
CA SER A 245 -17.26 7.98 -6.43
C SER A 245 -16.98 7.10 -5.23
N PHE A 246 -17.98 6.98 -4.35
CA PHE A 246 -17.78 6.62 -2.95
C PHE A 246 -19.04 6.00 -2.32
N SER A 247 -18.94 5.39 -1.14
CA SER A 247 -20.03 4.69 -0.44
C SER A 247 -20.18 5.19 1.00
N PHE A 248 -21.31 5.83 1.34
CA PHE A 248 -21.38 6.76 2.48
C PHE A 248 -22.61 6.64 3.39
N ALA A 249 -22.45 7.24 4.59
CA ALA A 249 -23.55 7.72 5.43
C ALA A 249 -23.81 9.22 5.12
N VAL A 250 -24.52 9.95 5.97
CA VAL A 250 -24.95 11.32 5.61
C VAL A 250 -23.79 12.30 5.40
N ASP A 251 -22.67 12.08 6.10
CA ASP A 251 -21.82 13.16 6.60
C ASP A 251 -20.31 12.95 6.45
N ASN A 252 -19.86 11.78 5.97
CA ASN A 252 -18.42 11.42 5.89
C ASN A 252 -17.73 11.79 4.56
N TRP A 253 -18.43 12.47 3.65
CA TRP A 253 -18.01 12.61 2.25
C TRP A 253 -16.75 13.45 2.01
N PHE A 254 -16.40 14.31 2.97
CA PHE A 254 -15.28 15.23 2.89
C PHE A 254 -13.90 14.55 2.89
N SER A 255 -13.80 13.31 3.41
CA SER A 255 -12.51 12.61 3.47
C SER A 255 -12.08 11.99 2.12
N ASN A 256 -12.88 12.12 1.05
CA ASN A 256 -12.41 11.77 -0.29
C ASN A 256 -11.36 12.78 -0.77
N ALA A 257 -10.17 12.29 -1.09
CA ALA A 257 -9.01 13.09 -1.48
C ALA A 257 -9.27 14.08 -2.63
N ARG A 258 -10.24 13.80 -3.52
CA ARG A 258 -10.58 14.70 -4.64
C ARG A 258 -11.28 15.98 -4.20
N PHE A 259 -11.98 16.01 -3.06
CA PHE A 259 -12.51 17.28 -2.50
C PHE A 259 -11.37 18.16 -1.99
N ARG A 260 -10.46 17.59 -1.18
CA ARG A 260 -9.28 18.27 -0.63
C ARG A 260 -8.40 18.82 -1.76
N ALA A 261 -8.20 18.06 -2.84
CA ALA A 261 -7.46 18.51 -4.03
C ALA A 261 -8.12 19.71 -4.74
N VAL A 262 -9.44 19.72 -4.91
CA VAL A 262 -10.16 20.86 -5.52
C VAL A 262 -10.11 22.09 -4.59
N GLN A 263 -10.25 21.90 -3.28
CA GLN A 263 -10.12 22.99 -2.29
C GLN A 263 -8.72 23.61 -2.32
N LEU A 264 -7.67 22.79 -2.34
CA LEU A 264 -6.28 23.24 -2.51
C LEU A 264 -6.09 23.98 -3.85
N SER A 265 -6.76 23.52 -4.91
CA SER A 265 -6.74 24.21 -6.22
C SER A 265 -7.48 25.55 -6.23
N ASN A 266 -8.48 25.74 -5.37
CA ASN A 266 -9.16 27.03 -5.18
C ASN A 266 -8.30 28.01 -4.38
N ALA A 267 -7.48 27.52 -3.44
CA ALA A 267 -6.52 28.31 -2.67
C ALA A 267 -5.28 28.71 -3.48
N HIS A 268 -4.79 27.82 -4.36
CA HIS A 268 -3.60 28.05 -5.20
C HIS A 268 -3.90 27.92 -6.71
N PRO A 269 -4.80 28.75 -7.26
CA PRO A 269 -5.20 28.69 -8.67
C PRO A 269 -4.09 29.17 -9.62
N ASP A 270 -2.98 29.69 -9.11
CA ASP A 270 -1.77 30.03 -9.86
C ASP A 270 -0.93 28.78 -10.20
N LEU A 271 -0.90 27.78 -9.32
CA LEU A 271 -0.17 26.51 -9.51
C LEU A 271 -1.06 25.35 -9.99
N LEU A 272 -2.35 25.38 -9.63
CA LEU A 272 -3.24 24.23 -9.73
C LEU A 272 -4.49 24.49 -10.58
N ASP A 273 -4.94 23.45 -11.27
CA ASP A 273 -6.20 23.35 -12.01
C ASP A 273 -6.80 21.95 -11.78
N LEU A 274 -7.18 21.65 -10.54
CA LEU A 274 -7.72 20.35 -10.13
C LEU A 274 -9.25 20.44 -10.04
N GLY A 275 -9.95 19.64 -10.84
CA GLY A 275 -11.39 19.80 -11.07
C GLY A 275 -12.19 18.50 -10.95
N MET A 276 -13.27 18.54 -10.17
CA MET A 276 -14.20 17.42 -10.05
C MET A 276 -15.30 17.50 -11.11
N THR A 277 -15.51 16.44 -11.88
CA THR A 277 -16.45 16.44 -13.02
C THR A 277 -17.83 15.88 -12.71
N ALA A 278 -17.97 15.10 -11.63
CA ALA A 278 -19.24 14.56 -11.13
C ALA A 278 -19.08 14.03 -9.69
N VAL A 279 -20.19 13.87 -8.99
CA VAL A 279 -20.28 13.25 -7.67
C VAL A 279 -21.21 12.04 -7.75
N HIS A 280 -20.79 10.89 -7.20
CA HIS A 280 -21.54 9.63 -7.23
C HIS A 280 -21.59 8.98 -5.83
N PRO A 281 -22.50 9.43 -4.95
CA PRO A 281 -22.81 8.72 -3.70
C PRO A 281 -23.43 7.36 -4.03
N LYS A 282 -22.88 6.30 -3.44
CA LYS A 282 -23.48 4.97 -3.44
C LYS A 282 -24.11 4.72 -2.08
N PRO A 283 -25.35 4.21 -2.02
CA PRO A 283 -25.97 3.89 -0.74
C PRO A 283 -25.14 2.83 -0.02
N MET A 284 -25.03 2.97 1.30
CA MET A 284 -24.52 1.90 2.17
C MET A 284 -25.69 1.01 2.60
N PRO A 285 -25.83 -0.21 2.06
CA PRO A 285 -26.83 -1.14 2.53
C PRO A 285 -26.42 -1.71 3.90
N PRO A 286 -27.38 -2.14 4.75
CA PRO A 286 -27.07 -2.85 5.98
C PRO A 286 -26.12 -4.03 5.76
N LEU A 287 -25.25 -4.34 6.73
CA LEU A 287 -24.37 -5.53 6.68
C LEU A 287 -25.13 -6.87 6.58
N THR A 288 -26.44 -6.87 6.83
CA THR A 288 -27.34 -8.02 6.70
C THR A 288 -28.30 -7.90 5.51
N ALA A 289 -28.13 -6.92 4.63
CA ALA A 289 -29.00 -6.68 3.48
C ALA A 289 -29.03 -7.91 2.56
N GLY A 290 -30.24 -8.33 2.19
CA GLY A 290 -30.40 -9.32 1.14
C GLY A 290 -30.07 -8.70 -0.23
N PRO A 291 -29.89 -9.51 -1.29
CA PRO A 291 -29.67 -9.00 -2.65
C PRO A 291 -30.77 -8.09 -3.22
N LYS A 292 -31.90 -7.95 -2.51
CA LYS A 292 -33.01 -7.04 -2.85
C LYS A 292 -32.86 -5.65 -2.22
N ASP A 293 -32.12 -5.57 -1.13
CA ASP A 293 -32.06 -4.43 -0.22
C ASP A 293 -30.76 -3.64 -0.43
N LEU A 294 -29.98 -3.99 -1.46
CA LEU A 294 -28.73 -3.33 -1.86
C LEU A 294 -28.94 -1.88 -2.31
N ASP A 295 -30.15 -1.53 -2.78
CA ASP A 295 -30.54 -0.17 -3.16
C ASP A 295 -31.17 0.60 -1.96
N THR A 296 -31.37 -0.04 -0.81
CA THR A 296 -31.89 0.64 0.40
C THR A 296 -30.74 1.16 1.27
N ALA A 297 -30.59 2.47 1.33
CA ALA A 297 -29.62 3.11 2.22
C ALA A 297 -30.09 3.00 3.68
N TYR A 298 -29.21 2.54 4.58
CA TYR A 298 -29.54 2.45 6.01
C TYR A 298 -29.71 3.83 6.66
N PHE A 299 -28.97 4.82 6.16
CA PHE A 299 -29.06 6.23 6.52
C PHE A 299 -29.56 7.03 5.31
N PRO A 300 -30.24 8.17 5.51
CA PRO A 300 -30.50 9.12 4.43
C PRO A 300 -29.22 9.42 3.66
N GLN A 301 -29.32 9.67 2.36
CA GLN A 301 -28.18 10.11 1.55
C GLN A 301 -28.32 11.60 1.27
N PRO A 302 -27.24 12.41 1.40
CA PRO A 302 -27.27 13.79 0.95
C PRO A 302 -27.43 13.80 -0.57
N THR A 303 -28.08 14.83 -1.11
CA THR A 303 -28.13 14.99 -2.57
C THR A 303 -26.76 15.46 -3.08
N ASN A 304 -26.50 15.26 -4.38
CA ASN A 304 -25.30 15.82 -5.01
C ASN A 304 -25.22 17.34 -4.82
N ASP A 305 -26.35 18.03 -4.87
CA ASP A 305 -26.43 19.49 -4.68
C ASP A 305 -26.14 19.90 -3.24
N ASP A 306 -26.54 19.08 -2.25
CA ASP A 306 -26.16 19.28 -0.85
C ASP A 306 -24.66 19.12 -0.65
N ILE A 307 -24.07 18.03 -1.18
CA ILE A 307 -22.61 17.78 -1.11
C ILE A 307 -21.85 18.94 -1.76
N LEU A 308 -22.23 19.37 -2.96
CA LEU A 308 -21.51 20.41 -3.71
C LEU A 308 -21.66 21.80 -3.06
N ARG A 309 -22.88 22.15 -2.62
CA ARG A 309 -23.16 23.39 -1.90
C ARG A 309 -22.41 23.43 -0.57
N GLU A 310 -22.42 22.32 0.17
CA GLU A 310 -21.72 22.23 1.44
C GLU A 310 -20.21 22.30 1.20
N ALA A 311 -19.64 21.51 0.28
CA ALA A 311 -18.21 21.52 -0.06
C ALA A 311 -17.66 22.86 -0.60
N GLY A 312 -18.53 23.79 -1.02
CA GLY A 312 -18.13 25.01 -1.72
C GLY A 312 -17.54 24.74 -3.12
N ILE A 313 -17.88 23.60 -3.74
CA ILE A 313 -17.28 23.16 -5.01
C ILE A 313 -18.28 23.29 -6.16
N GLN A 314 -17.84 23.90 -7.26
CA GLN A 314 -18.52 23.83 -8.54
C GLN A 314 -17.91 22.73 -9.42
N LEU A 315 -18.75 21.98 -10.13
CA LEU A 315 -18.28 20.93 -11.03
C LEU A 315 -17.56 21.51 -12.24
N SER A 316 -16.37 20.99 -12.53
CA SER A 316 -15.56 21.36 -13.68
C SER A 316 -16.00 20.62 -14.95
N LYS A 317 -15.80 21.24 -16.12
CA LYS A 317 -15.99 20.58 -17.41
C LYS A 317 -15.07 19.35 -17.53
N GLN A 318 -15.57 18.25 -18.09
CA GLN A 318 -14.75 17.10 -18.47
C GLN A 318 -13.66 17.50 -19.46
N MET A 319 -12.49 16.86 -19.35
CA MET A 319 -11.39 16.94 -20.30
C MET A 319 -10.95 15.53 -20.68
N THR A 320 -10.63 15.34 -21.95
CA THR A 320 -9.93 14.18 -22.48
C THR A 320 -8.49 14.10 -21.94
N PHE A 321 -7.82 12.96 -22.16
CA PHE A 321 -6.38 12.86 -21.87
C PHE A 321 -5.53 13.73 -22.78
N TYR A 322 -5.97 13.97 -24.01
CA TYR A 322 -5.34 14.91 -24.92
C TYR A 322 -5.40 16.35 -24.39
N GLU A 323 -6.58 16.82 -23.93
CA GLU A 323 -6.70 18.16 -23.32
C GLU A 323 -5.86 18.28 -22.03
N GLN A 324 -5.79 17.24 -21.19
CA GLN A 324 -4.91 17.23 -20.00
C GLN A 324 -3.41 17.19 -20.38
N SER A 325 -3.03 16.58 -21.51
CA SER A 325 -1.64 16.57 -22.01
C SER A 325 -1.10 17.95 -22.39
N GLN A 326 -1.97 18.96 -22.51
CA GLN A 326 -1.56 20.35 -22.76
C GLN A 326 -0.97 21.04 -21.52
N TYR A 327 -0.96 20.39 -20.36
CA TYR A 327 -0.38 20.89 -19.12
C TYR A 327 0.97 20.23 -18.86
N LYS A 328 1.88 20.95 -18.18
CA LYS A 328 3.21 20.44 -17.82
C LYS A 328 3.16 19.32 -16.79
N TYR A 329 2.21 19.34 -15.86
CA TYR A 329 2.09 18.33 -14.79
C TYR A 329 0.67 17.77 -14.77
N ILE A 330 0.52 16.45 -14.71
CA ILE A 330 -0.77 15.78 -14.52
C ILE A 330 -0.70 15.00 -13.22
N ILE A 331 -1.64 15.24 -12.31
CA ILE A 331 -1.73 14.47 -11.06
C ILE A 331 -2.68 13.29 -11.20
N ASP A 332 -2.23 12.12 -10.76
CA ASP A 332 -3.10 10.99 -10.49
C ASP A 332 -3.59 11.07 -9.06
N ILE A 333 -4.91 11.00 -8.89
CA ILE A 333 -5.58 10.89 -7.59
C ILE A 333 -6.47 9.66 -7.68
N ASP A 334 -6.36 8.77 -6.70
CA ASP A 334 -7.18 7.56 -6.61
C ASP A 334 -8.68 7.88 -6.56
N GLY A 335 -9.50 6.92 -6.97
CA GLY A 335 -10.95 6.99 -6.82
C GLY A 335 -11.37 6.24 -5.56
N GLY A 336 -12.62 5.76 -5.55
CA GLY A 336 -13.05 4.81 -4.52
C GLY A 336 -12.23 3.51 -4.46
N LEU A 337 -11.39 3.25 -5.47
CA LEU A 337 -10.26 2.31 -5.48
C LEU A 337 -9.19 2.88 -6.43
N GLY A 338 -8.01 2.24 -6.46
CA GLY A 338 -6.83 2.65 -7.23
C GLY A 338 -7.09 3.11 -8.68
N SER A 339 -6.21 3.95 -9.20
CA SER A 339 -6.43 4.59 -10.51
C SER A 339 -6.03 3.76 -11.75
N SER A 340 -6.76 3.90 -12.86
CA SER A 340 -6.42 3.29 -14.17
C SER A 340 -5.62 4.21 -15.09
N ARG A 341 -5.49 5.51 -14.80
CA ARG A 341 -4.89 6.47 -15.76
C ARG A 341 -3.35 6.41 -15.84
N ARG A 342 -2.68 5.76 -14.89
CA ARG A 342 -1.21 5.80 -14.72
C ARG A 342 -0.46 5.41 -16.00
N ILE A 343 -0.89 4.36 -16.71
CA ILE A 343 -0.26 3.93 -17.98
C ILE A 343 -0.32 5.04 -19.03
N ALA A 344 -1.49 5.63 -19.24
CA ALA A 344 -1.67 6.70 -20.23
C ALA A 344 -0.93 7.99 -19.85
N MET A 345 -0.83 8.32 -18.56
CA MET A 345 -0.10 9.50 -18.07
C MET A 345 1.38 9.49 -18.42
N LEU A 346 2.04 8.33 -18.39
CA LEU A 346 3.46 8.19 -18.75
C LEU A 346 3.74 8.53 -20.23
N GLN A 347 2.71 8.68 -21.05
CA GLN A 347 2.81 8.95 -22.49
C GLN A 347 2.24 10.33 -22.91
N THR A 348 1.81 11.20 -21.99
CA THR A 348 1.24 12.53 -22.36
C THR A 348 2.28 13.61 -22.67
N GLY A 349 3.57 13.32 -22.51
CA GLY A 349 4.60 14.35 -22.53
C GLY A 349 4.50 15.35 -21.38
N SER A 350 3.82 14.98 -20.28
CA SER A 350 3.67 15.78 -19.06
C SER A 350 4.32 15.04 -17.90
N VAL A 351 4.81 15.76 -16.89
CA VAL A 351 5.33 15.16 -15.66
C VAL A 351 4.20 14.41 -14.96
N PRO A 352 4.31 13.09 -14.74
CA PRO A 352 3.34 12.34 -13.97
C PRO A 352 3.58 12.63 -12.48
N LEU A 353 2.63 13.28 -11.82
CA LEU A 353 2.59 13.37 -10.37
C LEU A 353 1.70 12.23 -9.87
N LEU A 354 2.22 11.25 -9.13
CA LEU A 354 1.43 10.12 -8.64
C LEU A 354 1.23 10.26 -7.14
N THR A 355 -0.03 10.36 -6.68
CA THR A 355 -0.29 10.21 -5.24
C THR A 355 0.14 8.83 -4.78
N GLU A 356 0.70 8.78 -3.58
CA GLU A 356 0.88 7.54 -2.85
C GLU A 356 -0.45 6.79 -2.81
N SER A 357 -0.37 5.49 -3.10
CA SER A 357 -1.52 4.62 -3.21
C SER A 357 -1.15 3.25 -2.73
N HIS A 358 -2.04 2.71 -1.92
CA HIS A 358 -1.96 1.37 -1.36
C HIS A 358 -2.40 0.30 -2.38
N TRP A 359 -3.03 0.74 -3.47
CA TRP A 359 -3.48 -0.08 -4.58
C TRP A 359 -2.41 -0.13 -5.68
N PHE A 360 -2.04 -1.34 -6.11
CA PHE A 360 -1.10 -1.53 -7.20
C PHE A 360 -1.63 -2.47 -8.29
N CYS A 361 -1.25 -2.14 -9.53
CA CYS A 361 -1.31 -3.00 -10.70
C CYS A 361 0.10 -3.57 -10.98
N THR A 362 0.26 -4.30 -12.10
CA THR A 362 1.55 -4.93 -12.47
C THR A 362 2.74 -3.96 -12.59
N HIS A 363 2.51 -2.68 -12.87
CA HIS A 363 3.56 -1.71 -13.19
C HIS A 363 3.97 -0.79 -12.03
N ASN A 364 3.12 -0.60 -11.00
CA ASN A 364 3.34 0.44 -9.98
C ASN A 364 4.65 0.26 -9.21
N LYS A 365 5.07 -0.99 -8.96
CA LYS A 365 6.31 -1.33 -8.23
C LYS A 365 7.56 -1.38 -9.12
N LEU A 366 7.42 -1.12 -10.42
CA LEU A 366 8.51 -1.10 -11.40
C LEU A 366 8.97 0.32 -11.74
N LEU A 367 8.14 1.33 -11.45
CA LEU A 367 8.45 2.74 -11.66
C LEU A 367 9.39 3.26 -10.56
N VAL A 368 10.49 3.89 -10.95
CA VAL A 368 11.42 4.55 -10.02
C VAL A 368 10.96 6.01 -9.75
N PRO A 369 10.72 6.41 -8.48
CA PRO A 369 10.35 7.79 -8.13
C PRO A 369 11.45 8.79 -8.52
N TRP A 370 11.06 10.03 -8.83
CA TRP A 370 11.89 11.12 -9.33
C TRP A 370 12.67 10.86 -10.63
N VAL A 371 12.62 9.64 -11.16
CA VAL A 371 13.08 9.29 -12.51
C VAL A 371 11.88 9.22 -13.47
N HIS A 372 10.87 8.42 -13.16
CA HIS A 372 9.73 8.18 -14.05
C HIS A 372 8.47 8.97 -13.68
N TYR A 373 8.40 9.48 -12.46
CA TYR A 373 7.26 10.22 -11.93
C TYR A 373 7.66 10.95 -10.64
N VAL A 374 6.88 11.94 -10.23
CA VAL A 374 7.05 12.62 -8.93
C VAL A 374 6.06 12.04 -7.93
N PRO A 375 6.51 11.45 -6.81
CA PRO A 375 5.61 10.98 -5.75
C PRO A 375 5.03 12.17 -4.99
N ILE A 376 3.72 12.14 -4.75
CA ILE A 376 2.96 13.13 -3.94
C ILE A 376 2.33 12.40 -2.76
N ALA A 377 2.35 13.00 -1.56
CA ALA A 377 1.71 12.41 -0.37
C ALA A 377 0.20 12.18 -0.58
N GLU A 378 -0.37 11.16 0.07
CA GLU A 378 -1.82 10.85 0.01
C GLU A 378 -2.69 12.05 0.47
N ASP A 379 -2.13 12.94 1.28
CA ASP A 379 -2.79 14.13 1.82
C ASP A 379 -2.50 15.45 1.07
N PHE A 380 -1.68 15.42 0.02
CA PHE A 380 -1.19 16.58 -0.76
C PHE A 380 -0.31 17.59 0.00
N SER A 381 0.13 17.30 1.23
CA SER A 381 0.96 18.21 2.04
C SER A 381 2.24 18.69 1.35
N ASP A 382 2.83 17.87 0.48
CA ASP A 382 4.05 18.15 -0.25
C ASP A 382 3.84 18.63 -1.70
N LEU A 383 2.60 18.73 -2.18
CA LEU A 383 2.30 18.99 -3.59
C LEU A 383 2.79 20.36 -4.05
N LEU A 384 2.52 21.42 -3.28
CA LEU A 384 2.84 22.80 -3.67
C LEU A 384 4.36 23.00 -3.79
N ASP A 385 5.12 22.52 -2.81
CA ASP A 385 6.57 22.67 -2.77
C ASP A 385 7.26 21.86 -3.87
N LYS A 386 6.81 20.62 -4.11
CA LYS A 386 7.32 19.81 -5.22
C LYS A 386 7.03 20.46 -6.57
N VAL A 387 5.85 21.05 -6.75
CA VAL A 387 5.50 21.78 -7.99
C VAL A 387 6.34 23.05 -8.15
N ARG A 388 6.51 23.86 -7.11
CA ARG A 388 7.40 25.05 -7.13
C ARG A 388 8.84 24.65 -7.52
N TRP A 389 9.38 23.62 -6.88
CA TRP A 389 10.72 23.10 -7.17
C TRP A 389 10.85 22.62 -8.62
N LEU A 390 9.85 21.91 -9.18
CA LEU A 390 9.85 21.48 -10.58
C LEU A 390 9.84 22.65 -11.57
N ARG A 391 9.17 23.77 -11.24
CA ARG A 391 9.18 25.00 -12.06
C ARG A 391 10.55 25.68 -12.06
N GLU A 392 11.25 25.65 -10.93
CA GLU A 392 12.63 26.13 -10.80
C GLU A 392 13.65 25.19 -11.49
N HIS A 393 13.30 23.91 -11.65
CA HIS A 393 14.15 22.86 -12.24
C HIS A 393 13.51 22.28 -13.52
N ASP A 394 13.06 23.15 -14.44
CA ASP A 394 12.33 22.77 -15.65
C ASP A 394 13.06 21.73 -16.53
N ASP A 395 14.39 21.82 -16.64
CA ASP A 395 15.20 20.82 -17.35
C ASP A 395 15.13 19.43 -16.68
N TYR A 396 15.07 19.39 -15.34
CA TYR A 396 14.87 18.14 -14.61
C TYR A 396 13.45 17.60 -14.80
N ALA A 397 12.45 18.48 -14.80
CA ALA A 397 11.06 18.13 -15.11
C ALA A 397 10.92 17.49 -16.51
N ARG A 398 11.59 18.04 -17.53
CA ARG A 398 11.70 17.41 -18.87
C ARG A 398 12.33 16.02 -18.81
N SER A 399 13.42 15.87 -18.06
CA SER A 399 14.10 14.57 -17.94
C SER A 399 13.17 13.49 -17.36
N ILE A 400 12.27 13.84 -16.43
CA ILE A 400 11.26 12.90 -15.91
C ILE A 400 10.31 12.45 -17.03
N VAL A 401 9.87 13.37 -17.89
CA VAL A 401 8.99 13.07 -19.03
C VAL A 401 9.65 12.11 -20.04
N GLU A 402 10.94 12.32 -20.30
CA GLU A 402 11.73 11.45 -21.19
C GLU A 402 11.82 10.02 -20.65
N HIS A 403 12.21 9.85 -19.37
CA HIS A 403 12.28 8.54 -18.72
C HIS A 403 10.90 7.88 -18.58
N ALA A 404 9.85 8.63 -18.23
CA ALA A 404 8.47 8.14 -18.19
C ALA A 404 8.04 7.55 -19.54
N SER A 405 8.34 8.27 -20.62
CA SER A 405 8.03 7.85 -22.00
C SER A 405 8.84 6.62 -22.41
N ALA A 406 10.14 6.60 -22.11
CA ALA A 406 11.02 5.47 -22.41
C ALA A 406 10.60 4.20 -21.68
N PHE A 407 10.22 4.31 -20.40
CA PHE A 407 9.69 3.20 -19.62
C PHE A 407 8.37 2.67 -20.17
N ALA A 408 7.45 3.56 -20.58
CA ALA A 408 6.18 3.15 -21.17
C ALA A 408 6.38 2.40 -22.50
N ASP A 409 7.32 2.86 -23.33
CA ASP A 409 7.66 2.23 -24.61
C ASP A 409 8.39 0.89 -24.44
N ALA A 410 9.25 0.74 -23.41
CA ALA A 410 9.95 -0.51 -23.10
C ALA A 410 9.02 -1.55 -22.44
N TYR A 411 8.24 -1.15 -21.44
CA TYR A 411 7.63 -2.07 -20.48
C TYR A 411 6.09 -2.00 -20.35
N LEU A 412 5.41 -1.03 -21.00
CA LEU A 412 3.95 -0.83 -20.88
C LEU A 412 3.20 -0.79 -22.23
N THR A 413 3.79 -1.27 -23.31
CA THR A 413 3.07 -1.47 -24.57
C THR A 413 2.05 -2.62 -24.45
N LYS A 414 1.07 -2.69 -25.36
CA LYS A 414 0.17 -3.86 -25.44
C LYS A 414 0.91 -5.19 -25.60
N GLN A 415 2.09 -5.15 -26.23
CA GLN A 415 2.98 -6.30 -26.36
C GLN A 415 3.60 -6.69 -25.01
N ALA A 416 4.19 -5.73 -24.30
CA ALA A 416 4.71 -5.94 -22.95
C ALA A 416 3.63 -6.42 -21.96
N ALA A 417 2.40 -5.94 -22.10
CA ALA A 417 1.26 -6.42 -21.31
C ALA A 417 0.97 -7.92 -21.53
N LYS A 418 1.00 -8.39 -22.78
CA LYS A 418 0.89 -9.82 -23.11
C LYS A 418 2.06 -10.62 -22.53
N GLU A 419 3.29 -10.14 -22.68
CA GLU A 419 4.47 -10.84 -22.16
C GLU A 419 4.46 -10.96 -20.62
N GLN A 420 4.08 -9.89 -19.90
CA GLN A 420 3.83 -9.94 -18.45
C GLN A 420 2.73 -10.95 -18.10
N PHE A 421 1.60 -10.93 -18.82
CA PHE A 421 0.47 -11.79 -18.51
C PHE A 421 0.78 -13.27 -18.81
N ALA A 422 1.48 -13.58 -19.90
CA ALA A 422 1.97 -14.92 -20.20
C ALA A 422 2.93 -15.43 -19.11
N ALA A 423 3.86 -14.59 -18.64
CA ALA A 423 4.76 -14.93 -17.54
C ALA A 423 4.01 -15.22 -16.22
N ILE A 424 2.96 -14.46 -15.90
CA ILE A 424 2.06 -14.70 -14.75
C ILE A 424 1.32 -16.03 -14.91
N LEU A 425 0.71 -16.28 -16.08
CA LEU A 425 -0.07 -17.49 -16.34
C LEU A 425 0.80 -18.75 -16.38
N SER A 426 2.02 -18.67 -16.92
CA SER A 426 2.98 -19.78 -16.86
C SER A 426 3.37 -20.10 -15.41
N ARG A 427 3.66 -19.07 -14.59
CA ARG A 427 4.00 -19.28 -13.18
C ARG A 427 2.83 -19.88 -12.39
N TYR A 428 1.59 -19.45 -12.67
CA TYR A 428 0.39 -20.08 -12.12
C TYR A 428 0.27 -21.54 -12.55
N ALA A 429 0.51 -21.84 -13.83
CA ALA A 429 0.34 -23.17 -14.39
C ALA A 429 1.25 -24.22 -13.73
N ASP A 430 2.48 -23.83 -13.36
CA ASP A 430 3.45 -24.69 -12.67
C ASP A 430 3.04 -25.08 -11.24
N LEU A 431 2.18 -24.28 -10.60
CA LEU A 431 1.73 -24.47 -9.21
C LEU A 431 0.45 -25.33 -9.08
N GLN A 432 -0.13 -25.77 -10.21
CA GLN A 432 -1.33 -26.60 -10.22
C GLN A 432 -1.01 -28.06 -9.86
N ALA A 433 -1.83 -28.63 -8.96
CA ALA A 433 -1.74 -30.02 -8.57
C ALA A 433 -2.27 -30.97 -9.67
N PRO A 434 -1.84 -32.24 -9.70
CA PRO A 434 -2.30 -33.22 -10.70
C PRO A 434 -3.81 -33.51 -10.66
N ASP A 435 -4.50 -33.12 -9.59
CA ASP A 435 -5.96 -33.21 -9.47
C ASP A 435 -6.73 -32.07 -10.19
N VAL A 436 -6.04 -31.04 -10.70
CA VAL A 436 -6.65 -30.00 -11.53
C VAL A 436 -6.94 -30.54 -12.93
N LYS A 437 -8.21 -30.50 -13.34
CA LYS A 437 -8.62 -30.87 -14.70
C LYS A 437 -8.29 -29.77 -15.68
N LEU A 438 -7.46 -30.07 -16.68
CA LEU A 438 -6.92 -29.11 -17.67
C LEU A 438 -7.40 -29.39 -19.11
N ASP A 439 -8.40 -30.25 -19.26
CA ASP A 439 -9.04 -30.64 -20.51
C ASP A 439 -10.47 -30.06 -20.63
N ASN A 440 -11.22 -30.48 -21.63
CA ASN A 440 -12.61 -30.04 -21.86
C ASN A 440 -13.64 -30.76 -20.95
N SER A 441 -13.21 -31.42 -19.87
CA SER A 441 -14.12 -32.12 -18.96
C SER A 441 -14.91 -31.20 -18.04
N ASP A 442 -16.10 -31.65 -17.61
CA ASP A 442 -16.94 -30.92 -16.67
C ASP A 442 -16.22 -30.64 -15.33
N VAL A 443 -16.49 -29.46 -14.78
CA VAL A 443 -16.10 -29.09 -13.40
C VAL A 443 -16.68 -30.09 -12.40
N GLU A 444 -15.85 -30.49 -11.43
CA GLU A 444 -16.15 -31.61 -10.52
C GLU A 444 -17.42 -31.40 -9.68
N ILE A 445 -17.71 -30.14 -9.31
CA ILE A 445 -18.93 -29.77 -8.59
C ILE A 445 -19.71 -28.76 -9.42
N ASN A 446 -20.87 -29.17 -9.94
CA ASN A 446 -21.81 -28.23 -10.54
C ASN A 446 -22.74 -27.66 -9.46
N PHE A 447 -22.32 -26.56 -8.83
CA PHE A 447 -23.06 -25.92 -7.73
C PHE A 447 -24.53 -25.62 -8.06
N CYS A 448 -24.84 -25.31 -9.32
CA CYS A 448 -26.19 -25.05 -9.81
C CYS A 448 -27.12 -26.30 -9.83
N LYS A 449 -26.60 -27.48 -9.44
CA LYS A 449 -27.36 -28.72 -9.21
C LYS A 449 -27.30 -29.20 -7.75
N THR A 450 -26.61 -28.50 -6.85
CA THR A 450 -26.49 -28.89 -5.43
C THR A 450 -27.66 -28.34 -4.61
N ASN A 451 -28.02 -29.00 -3.50
CA ASN A 451 -29.11 -28.53 -2.63
C ASN A 451 -28.81 -27.20 -1.89
N GLY A 452 -27.53 -26.80 -1.81
CA GLY A 452 -27.10 -25.46 -1.40
C GLY A 452 -27.21 -24.41 -2.51
N GLY A 453 -27.22 -24.86 -3.78
CA GLY A 453 -27.57 -24.09 -4.97
C GLY A 453 -29.06 -23.78 -5.07
N LYS A 454 -29.71 -23.39 -3.96
CA LYS A 454 -30.99 -22.68 -4.03
C LYS A 454 -30.73 -21.38 -4.78
N THR A 455 -31.12 -21.35 -6.06
CA THR A 455 -31.46 -20.11 -6.76
C THR A 455 -32.23 -19.19 -5.82
N LEU A 456 -31.95 -17.88 -5.83
CA LEU A 456 -32.67 -16.87 -5.06
C LEU A 456 -34.18 -16.89 -5.39
N SER A 457 -34.91 -17.81 -4.77
CA SER A 457 -36.29 -18.14 -5.07
C SER A 457 -37.19 -17.18 -4.33
N GLY A 458 -37.30 -15.95 -4.84
CA GLY A 458 -38.09 -14.94 -4.14
C GLY A 458 -38.01 -13.50 -4.62
N ILE A 459 -37.74 -13.22 -5.91
CA ILE A 459 -38.30 -12.00 -6.52
C ILE A 459 -39.09 -12.43 -7.75
N ALA A 460 -40.41 -12.41 -7.65
CA ALA A 460 -41.27 -12.63 -8.80
C ALA A 460 -41.21 -11.39 -9.72
N GLY A 461 -41.11 -11.62 -11.03
CA GLY A 461 -41.21 -10.54 -12.03
C GLY A 461 -39.91 -10.17 -12.74
N PHE A 462 -39.32 -11.12 -13.48
CA PHE A 462 -39.19 -10.95 -14.94
C PHE A 462 -38.88 -12.30 -15.60
N SER A 463 -39.78 -12.76 -16.47
CA SER A 463 -39.62 -14.02 -17.19
C SER A 463 -39.11 -13.77 -18.61
N ARG A 464 -37.94 -14.33 -18.94
CA ARG A 464 -37.69 -15.27 -20.06
C ARG A 464 -36.18 -15.39 -20.30
N SER A 465 -35.73 -16.63 -20.56
CA SER A 465 -34.34 -16.99 -20.91
C SER A 465 -33.28 -16.89 -19.80
N TYR A 466 -33.57 -17.40 -18.60
CA TYR A 466 -32.52 -17.80 -17.64
C TYR A 466 -31.81 -19.06 -18.16
N SER A 467 -30.69 -18.88 -18.88
CA SER A 467 -29.93 -19.99 -19.46
C SER A 467 -28.69 -20.31 -18.62
N ALA A 468 -28.87 -21.29 -17.74
CA ALA A 468 -27.92 -22.22 -17.10
C ALA A 468 -26.41 -21.90 -16.99
N CYS A 469 -25.81 -22.34 -15.88
CA CYS A 469 -24.38 -22.40 -15.60
C CYS A 469 -23.65 -23.43 -16.50
N ILE A 470 -23.59 -23.16 -17.80
CA ILE A 470 -22.95 -23.98 -18.84
C ILE A 470 -21.50 -23.51 -19.03
N LEU A 471 -20.61 -24.46 -19.29
CA LEU A 471 -19.25 -24.18 -19.73
C LEU A 471 -19.31 -23.76 -21.21
N TYR A 472 -19.02 -22.50 -21.51
CA TYR A 472 -18.99 -22.02 -22.89
C TYR A 472 -17.65 -22.39 -23.51
N VAL A 473 -17.69 -23.27 -24.52
CA VAL A 473 -16.52 -23.67 -25.30
C VAL A 473 -16.31 -22.67 -26.42
N VAL A 474 -15.22 -21.92 -26.39
CA VAL A 474 -14.72 -21.17 -27.55
C VAL A 474 -13.70 -22.06 -28.24
N THR A 475 -14.13 -22.82 -29.25
CA THR A 475 -13.27 -23.73 -30.00
C THR A 475 -12.27 -22.96 -30.86
N TYR A 476 -11.01 -23.33 -30.75
CA TYR A 476 -9.93 -22.69 -31.52
C TYR A 476 -9.59 -23.49 -32.78
N GLU A 477 -9.79 -22.88 -33.95
CA GLU A 477 -9.22 -23.36 -35.22
C GLU A 477 -8.11 -22.40 -35.65
N ARG A 478 -6.89 -22.94 -35.77
CA ARG A 478 -5.68 -22.20 -36.14
C ARG A 478 -5.79 -21.73 -37.60
N GLN A 479 -6.26 -20.50 -37.83
CA GLN A 479 -6.37 -19.93 -39.17
C GLN A 479 -4.99 -19.73 -39.80
N THR A 480 -4.59 -20.67 -40.63
CA THR A 480 -3.35 -20.65 -41.41
C THR A 480 -3.63 -20.28 -42.86
N ASP A 481 -4.01 -19.01 -43.14
CA ASP A 481 -3.73 -18.36 -44.43
C ASP A 481 -3.93 -16.83 -44.37
N PRO A 482 -2.88 -16.00 -44.61
CA PRO A 482 -2.98 -14.53 -44.55
C PRO A 482 -3.29 -13.89 -45.92
N GLN A 483 -4.41 -14.26 -46.58
CA GLN A 483 -4.95 -13.50 -47.72
C GLN A 483 -6.49 -13.45 -47.75
N LEU A 484 -7.10 -12.38 -47.22
CA LEU A 484 -8.19 -11.63 -47.87
C LEU A 484 -8.60 -10.40 -47.03
N GLY A 485 -8.90 -9.30 -47.71
CA GLY A 485 -9.05 -7.98 -47.10
C GLY A 485 -10.43 -7.70 -46.48
N SER A 486 -10.48 -6.59 -45.74
CA SER A 486 -11.66 -6.02 -45.11
C SER A 486 -12.81 -5.71 -46.09
N ALA A 487 -13.97 -6.35 -45.91
CA ALA A 487 -15.32 -5.77 -46.12
C ALA A 487 -16.49 -6.72 -45.81
N GLU A 488 -16.36 -8.04 -46.05
CA GLU A 488 -17.54 -8.94 -46.13
C GLU A 488 -17.89 -9.72 -44.86
N VAL A 489 -17.05 -9.71 -43.82
CA VAL A 489 -17.27 -10.44 -42.55
C VAL A 489 -18.55 -9.99 -41.81
N ALA A 490 -19.07 -8.80 -42.11
CA ALA A 490 -20.29 -8.27 -41.48
C ALA A 490 -21.61 -8.88 -42.00
N LYS A 491 -21.62 -9.62 -43.13
CA LYS A 491 -22.88 -10.12 -43.74
C LYS A 491 -23.17 -11.61 -43.52
N GLU A 492 -22.17 -12.43 -43.25
CA GLU A 492 -22.38 -13.89 -43.13
C GLU A 492 -22.90 -14.34 -41.75
N ARG A 493 -22.73 -13.50 -40.71
CA ARG A 493 -23.20 -13.80 -39.33
C ARG A 493 -24.72 -13.86 -39.17
N ALA A 494 -25.50 -13.52 -40.20
CA ALA A 494 -26.96 -13.48 -40.16
C ALA A 494 -27.66 -14.71 -40.77
N ARG A 495 -26.92 -15.74 -41.25
CA ARG A 495 -27.51 -16.85 -42.04
C ARG A 495 -27.30 -18.28 -41.53
N ARG A 496 -26.64 -18.50 -40.38
CA ARG A 496 -26.49 -19.86 -39.79
C ARG A 496 -27.17 -20.01 -38.42
N VAL A 497 -28.50 -19.90 -38.41
CA VAL A 497 -29.36 -20.54 -37.40
C VAL A 497 -30.58 -21.17 -38.09
N THR A 498 -30.39 -22.33 -38.71
CA THR A 498 -31.50 -23.20 -39.16
C THR A 498 -31.14 -24.69 -39.01
N SER A 499 -32.06 -25.41 -38.36
CA SER A 499 -32.29 -26.88 -38.39
C SER A 499 -31.13 -27.87 -38.14
N SER A 500 -31.08 -28.43 -36.93
CA SER A 500 -31.59 -29.81 -36.65
C SER A 500 -31.83 -29.94 -35.13
N ALA A 501 -32.68 -30.81 -34.59
CA ALA A 501 -33.38 -31.97 -35.15
C ALA A 501 -34.88 -31.99 -34.80
N ALA A 502 -35.65 -32.85 -35.48
CA ALA A 502 -37.10 -33.01 -35.29
C ALA A 502 -37.45 -34.21 -34.38
N GLY A 503 -38.63 -34.17 -33.76
CA GLY A 503 -39.17 -35.25 -32.93
C GLY A 503 -40.55 -34.93 -32.36
N THR A 504 -41.60 -35.09 -33.16
CA THR A 504 -43.02 -34.95 -32.75
C THR A 504 -43.50 -36.19 -31.96
N PRO A 505 -44.50 -36.05 -31.07
CA PRO A 505 -45.88 -36.31 -31.51
C PRO A 505 -46.99 -35.40 -30.92
N THR A 506 -47.99 -35.07 -31.77
CA THR A 506 -49.45 -34.91 -31.55
C THR A 506 -49.99 -34.57 -30.13
N ALA A 507 -50.92 -33.61 -29.90
CA ALA A 507 -52.22 -33.47 -30.56
C ALA A 507 -53.06 -32.23 -30.12
N ALA A 508 -53.93 -31.77 -31.03
CA ALA A 508 -55.23 -31.08 -30.86
C ALA A 508 -55.37 -29.64 -30.25
N PRO A 509 -56.33 -28.79 -30.72
CA PRO A 509 -56.46 -27.37 -30.32
C PRO A 509 -57.84 -26.92 -29.74
N LEU A 510 -57.85 -25.87 -28.92
CA LEU A 510 -59.00 -25.00 -28.59
C LEU A 510 -58.44 -23.57 -28.36
N LEU A 511 -58.83 -22.47 -29.01
CA LEU A 511 -60.14 -21.81 -29.29
C LEU A 511 -60.85 -21.18 -28.07
N ALA A 512 -61.18 -19.89 -28.29
CA ALA A 512 -62.27 -19.07 -27.73
C ALA A 512 -62.13 -18.39 -26.34
N GLY A 513 -62.00 -17.06 -26.40
CA GLY A 513 -62.79 -16.12 -25.58
C GLY A 513 -62.24 -15.67 -24.22
N ASN A 514 -62.71 -14.56 -23.63
CA ASN A 514 -63.48 -13.46 -24.21
C ASN A 514 -63.55 -12.26 -23.23
N ALA A 515 -63.22 -11.03 -23.68
CA ALA A 515 -63.66 -9.73 -23.12
C ALA A 515 -63.36 -9.44 -21.60
N ARG A 516 -63.43 -8.23 -21.01
CA ARG A 516 -63.69 -6.81 -21.36
C ARG A 516 -62.65 -5.99 -20.56
N GLY A 517 -62.31 -4.73 -20.82
CA GLY A 517 -62.76 -3.73 -21.82
C GLY A 517 -62.46 -2.32 -21.28
N SER A 518 -62.56 -1.29 -22.15
CA SER A 518 -62.66 0.17 -21.85
C SER A 518 -61.55 0.85 -21.00
N ASP A 519 -61.04 2.04 -21.35
CA ASP A 519 -61.27 2.84 -22.56
C ASP A 519 -60.23 3.97 -22.72
N THR A 520 -59.95 4.35 -23.98
CA THR A 520 -59.56 5.70 -24.50
C THR A 520 -58.44 6.54 -23.85
N ARG A 521 -57.66 7.40 -24.54
CA ARG A 521 -57.34 7.75 -25.95
C ARG A 521 -56.05 8.63 -25.86
N LEU A 522 -55.03 8.53 -26.74
CA LEU A 522 -54.94 9.17 -28.07
C LEU A 522 -55.24 10.70 -28.02
N LEU A 523 -54.39 11.62 -28.51
CA LEU A 523 -53.52 11.59 -29.70
C LEU A 523 -52.33 12.57 -29.66
N ASP A 524 -51.39 12.37 -30.59
CA ASP A 524 -50.20 13.16 -30.91
C ASP A 524 -50.47 14.56 -31.54
N VAL A 525 -49.41 15.38 -31.71
CA VAL A 525 -48.92 15.94 -33.00
C VAL A 525 -47.74 16.94 -32.81
N VAL A 526 -46.93 17.16 -33.86
CA VAL A 526 -45.61 17.83 -33.94
C VAL A 526 -45.40 18.45 -35.35
N PRO A 527 -44.35 19.26 -35.70
CA PRO A 527 -43.21 19.80 -34.92
C PRO A 527 -42.78 21.29 -35.20
N THR A 528 -41.65 21.74 -34.62
CA THR A 528 -40.67 22.76 -35.14
C THR A 528 -41.05 24.29 -35.07
N PRO A 529 -40.15 25.28 -35.38
CA PRO A 529 -39.14 25.83 -34.45
C PRO A 529 -39.00 27.40 -34.51
N ALA A 530 -37.85 27.96 -34.05
CA ALA A 530 -37.36 29.37 -34.17
C ALA A 530 -37.99 30.42 -33.21
N ALA A 531 -37.40 31.61 -32.89
CA ALA A 531 -36.02 32.13 -32.86
C ALA A 531 -36.00 33.54 -32.17
N GLY A 532 -34.82 34.03 -31.73
CA GLY A 532 -34.59 35.42 -31.27
C GLY A 532 -35.08 35.76 -29.84
N SER A 533 -34.63 36.83 -29.19
CA SER A 533 -33.63 37.85 -29.57
C SER A 533 -32.97 38.51 -28.33
N GLU A 534 -31.84 39.18 -28.54
CA GLU A 534 -31.06 39.94 -27.55
C GLU A 534 -31.82 41.15 -26.97
N HIS A 535 -31.39 41.67 -25.81
CA HIS A 535 -30.89 43.05 -25.70
C HIS A 535 -30.13 43.29 -24.37
N ALA A 536 -29.32 44.34 -24.33
CA ALA A 536 -28.17 44.51 -23.42
C ALA A 536 -28.16 45.89 -22.72
N ILE A 537 -26.99 46.28 -22.17
CA ILE A 537 -26.64 47.59 -21.58
C ILE A 537 -27.20 47.75 -20.14
N GLY A 538 -26.47 48.24 -19.13
CA GLY A 538 -25.13 48.85 -19.12
C GLY A 538 -24.61 49.09 -17.68
N PRO A 539 -23.46 49.79 -17.50
CA PRO A 539 -22.53 49.51 -16.39
C PRO A 539 -22.28 50.72 -15.45
N LEU A 540 -21.10 50.74 -14.80
CA LEU A 540 -20.47 51.82 -13.98
C LEU A 540 -20.83 51.81 -12.48
N ARG A 541 -19.96 52.15 -11.52
CA ARG A 541 -18.47 52.27 -11.46
C ARG A 541 -18.02 52.24 -9.97
N PRO A 542 -16.72 52.19 -9.64
CA PRO A 542 -16.22 51.90 -8.29
C PRO A 542 -15.95 53.13 -7.42
N LEU A 543 -15.69 52.86 -6.15
CA LEU A 543 -14.89 53.62 -5.19
C LEU A 543 -14.00 52.53 -4.52
N ALA A 544 -12.67 52.62 -4.46
CA ALA A 544 -11.82 53.70 -3.94
C ALA A 544 -12.19 54.02 -2.48
N GLU A 545 -11.27 54.14 -1.53
CA GLU A 545 -9.84 54.38 -1.64
C GLU A 545 -9.13 53.87 -0.37
N SER A 546 -7.80 53.90 -0.42
CA SER A 546 -6.85 53.79 0.70
C SER A 546 -7.37 54.17 2.11
N PHE A 547 -6.87 53.46 3.13
CA PHE A 547 -5.88 54.14 3.99
C PHE A 547 -4.67 53.25 4.22
N ASP A 548 -3.51 53.86 3.99
CA ASP A 548 -2.17 53.34 4.16
C ASP A 548 -1.59 53.86 5.50
N ALA A 549 -0.37 53.44 5.81
CA ALA A 549 0.58 54.05 6.74
C ALA A 549 0.53 53.66 8.24
N ASP A 550 1.77 53.67 8.78
CA ASP A 550 2.19 53.73 10.18
C ASP A 550 1.84 52.51 11.08
N ALA A 551 2.74 51.55 11.36
CA ALA A 551 4.19 51.71 11.53
C ALA A 551 4.99 50.40 11.44
N THR A 552 5.93 50.36 10.50
CA THR A 552 7.27 49.80 10.71
C THR A 552 8.21 50.91 11.23
N PRO A 553 9.43 50.64 11.74
CA PRO A 553 9.91 49.43 12.44
C PRO A 553 10.67 49.75 13.75
N GLU A 554 10.52 48.95 14.79
CA GLU A 554 11.44 49.02 15.94
C GLU A 554 12.68 48.13 15.70
N ALA A 555 13.77 48.81 15.33
CA ALA A 555 15.16 48.37 15.50
C ALA A 555 15.57 47.03 14.87
N ALA A 556 15.30 46.86 13.57
CA ALA A 556 16.30 46.22 12.73
C ALA A 556 17.41 47.25 12.46
N TYR A 557 18.59 47.11 13.06
CA TYR A 557 19.85 46.81 12.35
C TYR A 557 21.10 46.89 13.24
N GLU A 558 21.85 45.79 13.26
CA GLU A 558 23.33 45.81 13.25
C GLU A 558 24.03 46.49 14.46
N LEU A 559 25.36 46.60 14.58
CA LEU A 559 26.48 46.17 13.72
C LEU A 559 27.40 45.20 14.49
N LEU A 560 28.11 44.34 13.77
CA LEU A 560 28.96 43.30 14.34
C LEU A 560 30.09 43.87 15.24
N HIS A 561 30.01 43.55 16.53
CA HIS A 561 31.03 43.70 17.60
C HIS A 561 31.28 45.15 18.11
N THR A 562 31.36 45.46 19.41
CA THR A 562 32.56 45.36 20.30
C THR A 562 32.29 46.08 21.66
N THR A 563 33.06 46.08 22.77
CA THR A 563 33.92 45.09 23.51
C THR A 563 34.30 45.70 24.89
N GLU A 564 34.07 45.04 26.03
CA GLU A 564 34.81 45.27 27.31
C GLU A 564 34.96 43.97 28.12
N GLN A 565 36.11 43.60 28.71
CA GLN A 565 37.45 44.18 28.55
C GLN A 565 38.59 43.18 28.89
N SER A 566 39.81 43.51 28.43
CA SER A 566 41.10 42.78 28.50
C SER A 566 41.28 41.62 27.49
N ARG A 567 42.36 41.55 26.68
CA ARG A 567 43.58 42.38 26.44
C ARG A 567 44.25 41.86 25.11
N PRO A 568 45.23 42.53 24.47
CA PRO A 568 45.11 43.75 23.66
C PRO A 568 45.63 43.64 22.18
N SER A 569 45.43 44.73 21.42
CA SER A 569 46.24 45.27 20.28
C SER A 569 46.38 44.57 18.92
N LEU A 570 46.29 45.42 17.89
CA LEU A 570 46.69 45.24 16.48
C LEU A 570 48.17 44.84 16.33
N ASN A 571 48.51 44.35 15.13
CA ASN A 571 49.77 44.65 14.47
C ASN A 571 49.49 45.16 13.04
N ASP A 572 49.72 46.46 12.81
CA ASP A 572 50.35 46.89 11.56
C ASP A 572 51.86 47.03 11.85
N LEU A 573 52.69 46.68 10.86
CA LEU A 573 54.16 46.80 10.88
C LEU A 573 54.57 48.29 10.92
N PRO A 574 55.81 48.69 11.30
CA PRO A 574 57.06 47.92 11.24
C PRO A 574 58.00 48.13 12.47
N ASP A 575 59.32 48.16 12.23
CA ASP A 575 60.43 48.60 13.10
C ASP A 575 61.09 47.57 14.06
N SER A 576 61.87 46.68 13.43
CA SER A 576 63.28 46.44 13.83
C SER A 576 64.03 47.75 14.15
N PRO A 577 65.07 47.80 15.03
CA PRO A 577 66.18 46.84 14.97
C PRO A 577 67.01 46.58 16.28
N LEU A 578 68.13 45.86 16.09
CA LEU A 578 69.37 45.80 16.90
C LEU A 578 69.43 44.94 18.18
N GLY A 579 70.47 44.10 18.23
CA GLY A 579 70.96 43.38 19.42
C GLY A 579 70.71 41.86 19.37
N SER A 580 71.67 41.01 19.02
CA SER A 580 73.07 41.25 18.64
C SER A 580 73.56 40.20 17.64
N GLU A 581 74.65 40.52 16.95
CA GLU A 581 75.35 39.66 16.00
C GLU A 581 75.97 38.40 16.65
N ASP A 582 76.35 37.49 15.74
CA ASP A 582 77.34 36.40 15.81
C ASP A 582 76.70 35.05 15.45
N GLY A 583 77.15 34.32 14.44
CA GLY A 583 78.27 34.52 13.51
C GLY A 583 78.34 33.29 12.59
N GLU A 584 78.96 33.42 11.42
CA GLU A 584 78.98 32.38 10.38
C GLU A 584 79.72 31.09 10.82
N ASP A 585 79.27 29.91 10.36
CA ASP A 585 80.00 29.13 9.33
C ASP A 585 79.52 27.67 9.17
N LEU A 586 79.44 27.23 7.91
CA LEU A 586 79.25 25.83 7.47
C LEU A 586 80.56 25.38 6.80
N PRO A 587 81.11 24.16 7.06
CA PRO A 587 80.90 23.10 6.06
C PRO A 587 81.08 21.59 6.47
N ARG A 588 80.30 20.74 5.78
CA ARG A 588 80.53 19.41 5.13
C ARG A 588 81.76 18.50 5.43
N THR A 589 81.53 17.19 5.17
CA THR A 589 82.46 16.04 4.85
C THR A 589 83.01 15.22 6.03
N SER A 590 83.30 13.89 5.96
CA SER A 590 82.83 12.74 5.14
C SER A 590 83.24 11.39 5.81
N SER A 591 82.73 10.22 5.36
CA SER A 591 83.10 8.87 5.88
C SER A 591 84.53 8.39 5.55
N ALA A 592 85.35 9.32 5.05
CA ALA A 592 86.79 9.39 5.18
C ALA A 592 87.09 10.89 5.32
N ALA A 593 87.66 11.45 6.39
CA ALA A 593 87.82 10.97 7.78
C ALA A 593 87.23 12.08 8.72
N VAL A 594 87.03 11.99 10.04
CA VAL A 594 87.86 11.49 11.18
C VAL A 594 86.93 11.06 12.37
N ARG A 595 87.49 10.53 13.47
CA ARG A 595 86.87 9.84 14.64
C ARG A 595 86.12 10.75 15.66
N LEU A 596 85.04 10.22 16.29
CA LEU A 596 84.63 10.21 17.75
C LEU A 596 84.68 11.52 18.62
N PRO A 597 84.02 11.64 19.83
CA PRO A 597 82.95 10.87 20.52
C PRO A 597 81.85 11.68 21.32
N GLN A 598 80.87 10.94 21.89
CA GLN A 598 80.17 11.12 23.21
C GLN A 598 79.08 12.19 23.54
N ARG A 599 77.90 11.65 23.97
CA ARG A 599 76.81 12.21 24.82
C ARG A 599 75.98 13.35 24.15
N TRP A 600 74.66 13.44 24.28
CA TRP A 600 73.87 13.89 25.44
C TRP A 600 72.43 13.28 25.50
N SER A 601 71.82 13.34 26.70
CA SER A 601 70.53 12.80 27.20
C SER A 601 69.47 12.13 26.27
N VAL A 602 69.19 10.87 26.58
CA VAL A 602 68.06 10.02 26.11
C VAL A 602 66.66 10.64 26.28
N TRP A 603 66.47 11.53 27.25
CA TRP A 603 65.15 12.05 27.66
C TRP A 603 64.42 12.89 26.59
N ARG A 604 65.13 13.61 25.71
CA ARG A 604 64.46 14.42 24.66
C ARG A 604 63.87 13.59 23.52
N VAL A 605 64.49 12.45 23.18
CA VAL A 605 63.96 11.54 22.15
C VAL A 605 62.68 10.85 22.63
N ILE A 606 62.61 10.49 23.92
CA ILE A 606 61.40 9.90 24.51
C ILE A 606 60.26 10.92 24.51
N ILE A 607 60.49 12.18 24.92
CA ILE A 607 59.43 13.19 24.98
C ILE A 607 58.89 13.53 23.58
N VAL A 608 59.76 13.72 22.57
CA VAL A 608 59.31 13.97 21.20
C VAL A 608 58.61 12.75 20.60
N GLY A 609 59.10 11.53 20.86
CA GLY A 609 58.44 10.28 20.45
C GLY A 609 57.06 10.07 21.08
N VAL A 610 56.90 10.42 22.36
CA VAL A 610 55.60 10.36 23.06
C VAL A 610 54.65 11.45 22.57
N VAL A 611 55.10 12.68 22.37
CA VAL A 611 54.24 13.76 21.87
C VAL A 611 53.78 13.49 20.43
N VAL A 612 54.68 13.08 19.53
CA VAL A 612 54.29 12.70 18.16
C VAL A 612 53.43 11.43 18.17
N GLY A 613 53.73 10.44 19.00
CA GLY A 613 52.92 9.23 19.15
C GLY A 613 51.50 9.52 19.66
N VAL A 614 51.36 10.41 20.64
CA VAL A 614 50.05 10.85 21.16
C VAL A 614 49.32 11.73 20.15
N SER A 615 49.99 12.66 19.45
CA SER A 615 49.34 13.45 18.40
C SER A 615 48.89 12.60 17.21
N VAL A 616 49.66 11.57 16.82
CA VAL A 616 49.25 10.61 15.78
C VAL A 616 48.14 9.68 16.30
N LEU A 617 48.15 9.25 17.56
CA LEU A 617 47.03 8.52 18.15
C LEU A 617 45.76 9.37 18.28
N VAL A 618 45.88 10.66 18.59
CA VAL A 618 44.74 11.60 18.65
C VAL A 618 44.23 11.96 17.26
N LEU A 619 45.12 12.09 16.25
CA LEU A 619 44.72 12.26 14.84
C LEU A 619 44.14 10.98 14.24
N LEU A 620 44.62 9.80 14.61
CA LEU A 620 44.01 8.52 14.22
C LEU A 620 42.71 8.27 14.98
N ALA A 621 42.59 8.70 16.24
CA ALA A 621 41.34 8.62 17.00
C ALA A 621 40.29 9.62 16.50
N THR A 622 40.68 10.85 16.13
CA THR A 622 39.77 11.81 15.49
C THR A 622 39.48 11.44 14.04
N ALA A 623 40.41 10.85 13.29
CA ALA A 623 40.11 10.24 11.98
C ALA A 623 39.23 8.99 12.09
N PHE A 624 39.29 8.22 13.18
CA PHE A 624 38.31 7.17 13.48
C PHE A 624 36.95 7.74 13.92
N PHE A 625 36.93 8.88 14.61
CA PHE A 625 35.69 9.59 14.98
C PHE A 625 35.02 10.35 13.82
N PHE A 626 35.78 10.68 12.78
CA PHE A 626 35.31 11.39 11.57
C PHE A 626 35.38 10.57 10.28
N LEU A 627 35.71 9.27 10.37
CA LEU A 627 35.34 8.31 9.32
C LEU A 627 33.80 8.26 9.28
N ASP A 628 33.26 8.37 8.07
CA ASP A 628 31.83 8.60 7.81
C ASP A 628 30.95 7.37 8.16
N LEU A 629 30.81 7.11 9.46
CA LEU A 629 29.97 6.05 10.06
C LEU A 629 28.47 6.23 9.78
N ARG A 630 28.07 7.28 9.07
CA ARG A 630 26.68 7.53 8.66
C ARG A 630 26.18 6.47 7.70
N ARG A 631 27.06 5.77 6.96
CA ARG A 631 26.66 4.84 5.90
C ARG A 631 27.37 3.50 5.97
N ILE A 632 26.59 2.42 5.98
CA ILE A 632 27.07 1.04 5.91
C ILE A 632 26.71 0.39 4.58
N ARG A 633 27.38 -0.71 4.24
CA ARG A 633 27.02 -1.57 3.10
C ARG A 633 26.44 -2.88 3.63
N VAL A 634 25.21 -3.18 3.26
CA VAL A 634 24.43 -4.33 3.76
C VAL A 634 23.85 -5.16 2.61
N PRO A 635 23.52 -6.45 2.81
CA PRO A 635 22.93 -7.28 1.76
C PRO A 635 21.61 -6.71 1.24
N ASP A 636 21.48 -6.67 -0.09
CA ASP A 636 20.30 -6.18 -0.80
C ASP A 636 19.24 -7.28 -1.08
N GLY A 637 19.50 -8.52 -0.66
CA GLY A 637 18.64 -9.68 -0.92
C GLY A 637 18.74 -10.26 -2.33
N LYS A 638 19.63 -9.74 -3.17
CA LYS A 638 19.86 -10.16 -4.57
C LYS A 638 21.32 -10.61 -4.82
N GLY A 639 22.07 -10.87 -3.75
CA GLY A 639 23.49 -11.19 -3.79
C GLY A 639 24.43 -9.98 -3.91
N GLY A 640 23.88 -8.75 -3.84
CA GLY A 640 24.64 -7.49 -3.85
C GLY A 640 24.73 -6.84 -2.46
N LEU A 641 25.37 -5.66 -2.43
CA LEU A 641 25.44 -4.80 -1.25
C LEU A 641 24.91 -3.41 -1.57
N VAL A 642 23.89 -2.96 -0.83
CA VAL A 642 23.33 -1.60 -0.90
C VAL A 642 23.91 -0.72 0.21
N LYS A 643 24.09 0.58 -0.05
CA LYS A 643 24.44 1.55 0.97
C LYS A 643 23.18 2.00 1.72
N VAL A 644 23.19 1.89 3.05
CA VAL A 644 22.10 2.37 3.93
C VAL A 644 22.63 3.46 4.85
N ASP A 645 21.87 4.54 4.97
CA ASP A 645 22.13 5.60 5.94
C ASP A 645 21.61 5.16 7.32
N VAL A 646 22.47 5.22 8.34
CA VAL A 646 22.22 4.70 9.69
C VAL A 646 22.51 5.76 10.76
N ALA A 647 22.69 7.02 10.35
CA ALA A 647 22.87 8.13 11.27
C ALA A 647 21.55 8.52 11.95
N LEU A 648 21.48 8.37 13.27
CA LEU A 648 20.47 9.04 14.07
C LEU A 648 20.88 10.50 14.34
N PRO A 649 19.93 11.45 14.38
CA PRO A 649 20.16 12.77 14.96
C PRO A 649 20.73 12.68 16.38
N PRO A 650 21.64 13.59 16.82
CA PRO A 650 22.21 13.52 18.17
C PRO A 650 21.17 13.59 19.30
N ASP A 651 20.07 14.30 19.05
CA ASP A 651 18.93 14.51 19.94
C ASP A 651 17.87 13.39 19.86
N PHE A 652 18.09 12.34 19.07
CA PHE A 652 17.03 11.39 18.70
C PHE A 652 16.31 10.75 19.89
N TYR A 653 17.02 10.44 20.97
CA TYR A 653 16.46 9.87 22.21
C TYR A 653 16.15 10.92 23.30
N ASP A 654 16.47 12.21 23.06
CA ASP A 654 16.20 13.31 24.01
C ASP A 654 14.79 13.90 23.83
N ARG A 655 14.10 13.55 22.74
CA ARG A 655 12.74 14.02 22.41
C ARG A 655 11.71 13.37 23.32
N SER A 656 10.71 14.16 23.74
CA SER A 656 9.53 13.63 24.43
C SER A 656 8.80 12.60 23.57
N VAL A 657 8.06 11.67 24.20
CA VAL A 657 7.28 10.66 23.48
C VAL A 657 6.24 11.32 22.56
N ALA A 658 5.65 12.44 22.98
CA ALA A 658 4.68 13.18 22.19
C ALA A 658 5.31 13.82 20.94
N ASP A 659 6.46 14.50 21.08
CA ASP A 659 7.16 15.14 19.96
C ASP A 659 7.71 14.11 18.96
N PHE A 660 8.25 13.00 19.49
CA PHE A 660 8.74 11.89 18.69
C PHE A 660 7.62 11.22 17.87
N TYR A 661 6.43 11.09 18.45
CA TYR A 661 5.27 10.47 17.81
C TYR A 661 4.50 11.41 16.87
N LYS A 662 4.59 12.73 17.07
CA LYS A 662 3.80 13.75 16.36
C LYS A 662 3.75 13.56 14.83
N PRO A 663 4.87 13.37 14.09
CA PRO A 663 4.80 13.27 12.62
C PRO A 663 3.98 12.07 12.13
N TYR A 664 4.04 10.95 12.85
CA TYR A 664 3.29 9.75 12.53
C TYR A 664 1.82 9.86 12.94
N ARG A 665 1.55 10.48 14.09
CA ARG A 665 0.21 10.82 14.56
C ARG A 665 -0.52 11.72 13.55
N ASP A 666 0.12 12.81 13.14
CA ASP A 666 -0.46 13.80 12.23
C ASP A 666 -0.79 13.15 10.87
N HIS A 667 0.08 12.27 10.34
CA HIS A 667 -0.19 11.50 9.12
C HIS A 667 -1.44 10.61 9.22
N MET A 668 -1.68 9.94 10.36
CA MET A 668 -2.88 9.11 10.55
C MET A 668 -4.18 9.92 10.56
N PHE A 669 -4.14 11.16 11.06
CA PHE A 669 -5.29 12.06 11.08
C PHE A 669 -5.41 12.96 9.84
N ALA A 670 -4.41 12.97 8.95
CA ALA A 670 -4.38 13.83 7.77
C ALA A 670 -5.64 13.79 6.88
N PRO A 671 -6.38 12.67 6.70
CA PRO A 671 -7.63 12.67 5.94
C PRO A 671 -8.78 13.51 6.55
N TRP A 672 -8.68 13.88 7.84
CA TRP A 672 -9.64 14.71 8.59
C TRP A 672 -9.10 16.13 8.89
N VAL A 673 -7.92 16.47 8.37
CA VAL A 673 -7.26 17.77 8.56
C VAL A 673 -7.09 18.46 7.20
N CYS A 674 -7.24 19.79 7.15
CA CYS A 674 -6.95 20.52 5.92
C CYS A 674 -5.46 20.40 5.55
N PRO A 675 -5.14 20.24 4.25
CA PRO A 675 -3.75 20.34 3.78
C PRO A 675 -3.21 21.78 3.76
N ASP A 676 -4.08 22.75 4.05
CA ASP A 676 -3.77 24.17 4.17
C ASP A 676 -3.98 24.62 5.63
N ASP A 677 -2.91 25.12 6.24
CA ASP A 677 -2.88 25.64 7.61
C ASP A 677 -3.59 27.00 7.74
N ASP A 678 -3.70 27.77 6.65
CA ASP A 678 -4.45 29.02 6.57
C ASP A 678 -5.93 28.82 6.25
N ALA A 679 -6.36 27.56 6.00
CA ALA A 679 -7.77 27.24 5.81
C ALA A 679 -8.60 27.71 7.01
N ALA A 680 -9.70 28.41 6.73
CA ALA A 680 -10.56 28.99 7.76
C ALA A 680 -11.00 27.96 8.81
N PRO A 681 -11.20 28.34 10.09
CA PRO A 681 -11.58 27.39 11.15
C PRO A 681 -12.87 26.60 10.89
N ASP A 682 -13.76 27.13 10.05
CA ASP A 682 -15.02 26.53 9.59
C ASP A 682 -14.91 25.85 8.20
N SER A 683 -13.70 25.80 7.63
CA SER A 683 -13.40 25.17 6.34
C SER A 683 -13.83 23.70 6.32
N LEU A 684 -14.29 23.25 5.16
CA LEU A 684 -14.93 21.95 5.00
C LEU A 684 -13.97 20.75 5.02
N CYS A 685 -12.65 21.01 4.94
CA CYS A 685 -11.63 20.01 5.26
C CYS A 685 -11.24 19.98 6.76
N ARG A 686 -11.75 20.92 7.59
CA ARG A 686 -11.70 20.88 9.07
C ARG A 686 -13.08 20.52 9.61
N ARG A 687 -13.64 19.36 9.22
CA ARG A 687 -14.96 18.94 9.72
C ARG A 687 -14.95 17.71 10.63
N PRO A 688 -15.69 17.79 11.75
CA PRO A 688 -15.49 16.88 12.87
C PRO A 688 -16.30 15.57 12.78
N ILE A 689 -15.83 14.59 13.54
CA ILE A 689 -16.44 13.30 13.86
C ILE A 689 -17.76 13.53 14.60
N THR A 690 -18.88 13.21 13.95
CA THR A 690 -20.25 13.44 14.43
C THR A 690 -20.78 12.28 15.29
N THR A 691 -21.92 12.48 15.97
CA THR A 691 -22.66 11.38 16.61
C THR A 691 -23.09 10.32 15.60
N HIS A 692 -23.39 10.72 14.36
CA HIS A 692 -23.83 9.81 13.30
C HIS A 692 -22.69 8.90 12.84
N ALA A 693 -21.48 9.45 12.65
CA ALA A 693 -20.28 8.68 12.32
C ALA A 693 -19.91 7.67 13.42
N ILE A 694 -19.91 8.09 14.69
CA ILE A 694 -19.66 7.20 15.85
C ILE A 694 -20.74 6.10 15.94
N THR A 695 -21.99 6.43 15.60
CA THR A 695 -23.09 5.46 15.59
C THR A 695 -22.97 4.46 14.46
N ALA A 696 -22.59 4.89 13.25
CA ALA A 696 -22.29 3.98 12.13
C ALA A 696 -21.12 3.04 12.46
N LEU A 697 -20.07 3.57 13.11
CA LEU A 697 -18.95 2.80 13.66
C LEU A 697 -19.39 1.68 14.61
N GLU A 698 -20.39 1.90 15.46
CA GLU A 698 -20.94 0.84 16.32
C GLU A 698 -21.51 -0.33 15.50
N TYR A 699 -22.22 -0.05 14.40
CA TYR A 699 -22.78 -1.09 13.51
C TYR A 699 -21.70 -1.94 12.85
N LEU A 700 -20.63 -1.30 12.39
CA LEU A 700 -19.47 -1.97 11.79
C LEU A 700 -18.75 -2.86 12.83
N ALA A 701 -18.65 -2.38 14.06
CA ALA A 701 -17.92 -3.04 15.14
C ALA A 701 -18.76 -4.06 15.97
N LEU A 702 -20.02 -4.36 15.62
CA LEU A 702 -20.98 -5.24 16.35
C LEU A 702 -20.50 -6.66 16.73
N THR A 703 -19.35 -7.12 16.23
CA THR A 703 -18.79 -8.44 16.51
C THR A 703 -17.45 -8.42 17.25
N VAL A 704 -16.83 -7.24 17.39
CA VAL A 704 -15.45 -7.09 17.84
C VAL A 704 -15.18 -5.88 18.73
N GLY A 705 -16.04 -4.86 18.74
CA GLY A 705 -15.77 -3.59 19.42
C GLY A 705 -16.63 -3.26 20.63
N TYR A 706 -16.32 -2.09 21.18
CA TYR A 706 -16.95 -1.45 22.32
C TYR A 706 -16.86 0.07 22.14
N ARG A 707 -17.86 0.82 22.60
CA ARG A 707 -17.83 2.28 22.62
C ARG A 707 -17.41 2.75 24.00
N ILE A 708 -16.50 3.72 24.08
CA ILE A 708 -16.06 4.37 25.32
C ILE A 708 -16.31 5.87 25.18
N ARG A 709 -16.90 6.46 26.23
CA ARG A 709 -16.98 7.90 26.41
C ARG A 709 -16.22 8.31 27.66
N TYR A 710 -15.37 9.32 27.55
CA TYR A 710 -14.70 9.95 28.68
C TYR A 710 -15.32 11.33 28.93
N THR A 711 -15.94 11.51 30.09
CA THR A 711 -16.67 12.76 30.43
C THR A 711 -15.77 13.87 30.99
N GLY A 712 -14.45 13.66 30.97
CA GLY A 712 -13.47 14.46 31.70
C GLY A 712 -13.29 14.05 33.17
N LYS A 713 -14.05 13.04 33.63
CA LYS A 713 -13.94 12.45 34.97
C LYS A 713 -14.24 10.96 34.95
N ASP A 714 -15.41 10.60 34.41
CA ASP A 714 -15.91 9.23 34.41
C ASP A 714 -15.58 8.54 33.08
N ILE A 715 -15.22 7.26 33.13
CA ILE A 715 -15.07 6.41 31.96
C ILE A 715 -16.36 5.61 31.81
N LEU A 716 -17.14 5.93 30.78
CA LEU A 716 -18.37 5.25 30.41
C LEU A 716 -18.08 4.27 29.27
N TYR A 717 -18.67 3.08 29.32
CA TYR A 717 -18.51 2.08 28.25
C TYR A 717 -19.81 1.37 27.92
N ARG A 718 -19.93 0.95 26.65
CA ARG A 718 -21.00 0.09 26.14
C ARG A 718 -20.40 -0.99 25.23
N PRO A 719 -20.46 -2.29 25.57
CA PRO A 719 -20.00 -3.33 24.68
C PRO A 719 -20.98 -3.54 23.54
N LEU A 720 -20.49 -3.78 22.34
CA LEU A 720 -21.31 -4.03 21.16
C LEU A 720 -21.53 -5.54 20.93
N HIS A 721 -20.86 -6.39 21.71
CA HIS A 721 -20.91 -7.85 21.58
C HIS A 721 -20.70 -8.57 22.93
N THR A 722 -21.32 -9.74 23.10
CA THR A 722 -21.04 -10.65 24.21
C THR A 722 -19.85 -11.55 23.86
N PHE A 723 -18.65 -11.22 24.35
CA PHE A 723 -17.46 -12.02 24.07
C PHE A 723 -17.40 -13.31 24.90
N ARG A 724 -17.48 -14.48 24.24
CA ARG A 724 -17.09 -15.77 24.83
C ARG A 724 -15.56 -15.91 25.06
N GLN A 725 -14.77 -14.92 24.62
CA GLN A 725 -13.31 -14.98 24.54
C GLN A 725 -12.67 -14.08 25.61
N THR A 726 -12.13 -14.68 26.69
CA THR A 726 -11.52 -13.97 27.82
C THR A 726 -10.44 -12.97 27.39
N TYR A 727 -9.65 -13.30 26.36
CA TYR A 727 -8.54 -12.46 25.91
C TYR A 727 -8.96 -11.12 25.29
N LYS A 728 -10.19 -11.01 24.76
CA LYS A 728 -10.76 -9.74 24.28
C LYS A 728 -11.19 -8.85 25.43
N VAL A 729 -11.80 -9.44 26.45
CA VAL A 729 -12.17 -8.75 27.70
C VAL A 729 -10.92 -8.19 28.40
N ASN A 730 -9.84 -8.98 28.48
CA ASN A 730 -8.57 -8.54 29.06
C ASN A 730 -7.96 -7.30 28.37
N ARG A 731 -8.06 -7.20 27.04
CA ARG A 731 -7.60 -6.02 26.27
C ARG A 731 -8.40 -4.78 26.62
N LEU A 732 -9.73 -4.90 26.63
CA LEU A 732 -10.65 -3.84 27.04
C LEU A 732 -10.36 -3.36 28.48
N VAL A 733 -10.19 -4.28 29.42
CA VAL A 733 -9.84 -3.96 30.82
C VAL A 733 -8.50 -3.23 30.91
N TRP A 734 -7.50 -3.61 30.11
CA TRP A 734 -6.22 -2.91 30.05
C TRP A 734 -6.39 -1.47 29.52
N VAL A 735 -7.16 -1.25 28.46
CA VAL A 735 -7.39 0.09 27.89
C VAL A 735 -8.11 1.01 28.89
N MET A 736 -9.20 0.55 29.53
CA MET A 736 -9.91 1.36 30.53
C MET A 736 -9.05 1.63 31.77
N LYS A 737 -8.24 0.66 32.20
CA LYS A 737 -7.28 0.86 33.29
C LYS A 737 -6.22 1.91 32.91
N ALA A 738 -5.62 1.81 31.72
CA ALA A 738 -4.65 2.78 31.24
C ALA A 738 -5.28 4.18 31.14
N MET A 739 -6.52 4.30 30.66
CA MET A 739 -7.26 5.57 30.66
C MET A 739 -7.48 6.17 32.06
N ARG A 740 -7.73 5.34 33.08
CA ARG A 740 -7.85 5.83 34.45
C ARG A 740 -6.51 6.33 34.99
N GLU A 741 -5.43 5.57 34.78
CA GLU A 741 -4.06 5.96 35.14
C GLU A 741 -3.65 7.26 34.44
N MET A 742 -3.91 7.40 33.13
CA MET A 742 -3.67 8.63 32.36
C MET A 742 -4.45 9.83 32.91
N ALA A 743 -5.71 9.64 33.31
CA ALA A 743 -6.52 10.71 33.89
C ALA A 743 -6.02 11.13 35.29
N ASP A 744 -5.60 10.17 36.12
CA ASP A 744 -5.05 10.46 37.46
C ASP A 744 -3.64 11.07 37.41
N GLU A 745 -2.89 10.83 36.33
CA GLU A 745 -1.59 11.45 36.03
C GLU A 745 -1.70 12.78 35.26
N GLY A 746 -2.91 13.28 34.99
CA GLY A 746 -3.13 14.54 34.28
C GLY A 746 -2.86 14.51 32.76
N MET A 747 -2.64 13.34 32.15
CA MET A 747 -2.37 13.21 30.72
C MET A 747 -3.59 13.45 29.83
N LEU A 748 -4.80 13.40 30.40
CA LEU A 748 -6.07 13.63 29.68
C LEU A 748 -6.60 15.05 29.94
N THR A 749 -5.71 16.04 29.95
CA THR A 749 -6.02 17.47 30.01
C THR A 749 -5.47 18.22 28.80
N ARG A 750 -5.97 19.43 28.57
CA ARG A 750 -5.46 20.39 27.58
C ARG A 750 -5.54 21.79 28.16
N THR A 751 -4.73 22.71 27.64
CA THR A 751 -4.79 24.13 28.01
C THR A 751 -5.61 24.90 26.98
N VAL A 752 -6.69 25.55 27.41
CA VAL A 752 -7.52 26.46 26.60
C VAL A 752 -7.53 27.81 27.30
N ASP A 753 -7.12 28.87 26.60
CA ASP A 753 -7.01 30.25 27.14
C ASP A 753 -6.24 30.36 28.48
N GLY A 754 -5.22 29.50 28.66
CA GLY A 754 -4.41 29.43 29.89
C GLY A 754 -5.06 28.65 31.04
N ILE A 755 -6.26 28.09 30.84
CA ILE A 755 -6.96 27.23 31.80
C ILE A 755 -6.72 25.77 31.41
N GLU A 756 -6.30 24.95 32.38
CA GLU A 756 -6.21 23.50 32.20
C GLU A 756 -7.60 22.86 32.39
N GLU A 757 -8.10 22.21 31.34
CA GLU A 757 -9.37 21.48 31.36
C GLU A 757 -9.19 20.02 30.92
N PRO A 758 -9.98 19.06 31.45
CA PRO A 758 -9.90 17.67 31.02
C PRO A 758 -10.47 17.51 29.60
N ILE A 759 -9.77 16.77 28.73
CA ILE A 759 -10.30 16.41 27.42
C ILE A 759 -11.56 15.54 27.59
N ARG A 760 -12.43 15.56 26.60
CA ARG A 760 -13.65 14.73 26.57
C ARG A 760 -13.81 14.14 25.19
N PHE A 761 -14.19 12.87 25.10
CA PHE A 761 -14.42 12.22 23.81
C PHE A 761 -15.41 11.06 23.91
N ASP A 762 -15.94 10.65 22.77
CA ASP A 762 -16.77 9.46 22.56
C ASP A 762 -16.27 8.70 21.32
N ALA A 763 -15.81 7.46 21.51
CA ALA A 763 -15.07 6.71 20.49
C ALA A 763 -15.40 5.21 20.47
N VAL A 764 -15.30 4.61 19.29
CA VAL A 764 -15.38 3.15 19.13
C VAL A 764 -13.97 2.56 19.09
N PHE A 765 -13.78 1.51 19.87
CA PHE A 765 -12.56 0.73 19.96
C PHE A 765 -12.84 -0.73 19.59
N ASN A 766 -11.87 -1.36 18.96
CA ASN A 766 -11.91 -2.74 18.50
C ASN A 766 -11.07 -3.64 19.41
N ALA A 767 -11.70 -4.64 20.04
CA ALA A 767 -11.02 -5.67 20.83
C ALA A 767 -10.41 -6.81 19.97
N GLY A 768 -10.70 -6.80 18.67
CA GLY A 768 -10.33 -7.80 17.67
C GLY A 768 -8.83 -7.95 17.45
N ASP A 769 -8.47 -8.96 16.66
CA ASP A 769 -7.08 -9.18 16.22
C ASP A 769 -6.76 -8.47 14.91
N ALA A 770 -7.79 -8.16 14.10
CA ALA A 770 -7.69 -7.50 12.80
C ALA A 770 -8.21 -6.07 12.92
N ALA A 771 -7.75 -5.18 12.05
CA ALA A 771 -8.44 -3.92 11.77
C ALA A 771 -9.84 -4.21 11.15
N VAL A 772 -10.74 -3.23 11.20
CA VAL A 772 -12.16 -3.40 10.85
C VAL A 772 -12.53 -2.61 9.59
N ILE A 773 -11.92 -1.46 9.37
CA ILE A 773 -12.31 -0.48 8.36
C ILE A 773 -11.23 -0.43 7.29
N THR A 774 -11.33 -1.41 6.39
CA THR A 774 -10.56 -1.44 5.15
C THR A 774 -10.92 -0.26 4.26
N LYS A 775 -9.97 0.18 3.44
CA LYS A 775 -10.18 1.14 2.33
C LYS A 775 -11.02 0.58 1.17
N ASP A 776 -11.55 -0.64 1.25
CA ASP A 776 -12.32 -1.29 0.16
C ASP A 776 -13.74 -1.78 0.48
N THR A 777 -14.04 -2.14 1.73
CA THR A 777 -15.37 -2.62 2.16
C THR A 777 -16.30 -1.43 2.40
N LEU A 778 -15.71 -0.36 2.90
CA LEU A 778 -16.20 1.01 2.82
C LEU A 778 -15.18 1.75 1.96
N THR A 779 -15.59 2.77 1.20
CA THR A 779 -14.62 3.39 0.28
C THR A 779 -13.48 4.09 1.04
N PRO A 780 -12.32 4.39 0.39
CA PRO A 780 -11.13 5.08 0.92
C PRO A 780 -11.36 6.48 1.51
N ASP A 781 -12.61 6.81 1.78
CA ASP A 781 -13.13 8.14 2.00
C ASP A 781 -14.24 8.11 3.06
N SER A 782 -14.43 6.97 3.73
CA SER A 782 -15.61 6.73 4.58
C SER A 782 -15.50 7.35 5.97
N GLY A 783 -14.44 8.13 6.27
CA GLY A 783 -14.37 9.03 7.42
C GLY A 783 -14.49 8.39 8.81
N TYR A 784 -14.51 7.07 8.93
CA TYR A 784 -14.78 6.34 10.16
C TYR A 784 -13.50 6.01 10.94
N LEU A 785 -13.24 6.75 12.01
CA LEU A 785 -12.12 6.51 12.91
C LEU A 785 -12.48 5.50 14.01
N ILE A 786 -11.88 4.31 13.93
CA ILE A 786 -11.94 3.27 14.96
C ILE A 786 -10.55 3.04 15.55
N PHE A 787 -10.46 2.87 16.87
CA PHE A 787 -9.20 2.51 17.52
C PHE A 787 -8.99 0.99 17.52
N SER A 788 -7.89 0.50 16.95
CA SER A 788 -7.57 -0.93 16.84
C SER A 788 -6.17 -1.25 17.35
N LEU A 789 -5.88 -2.52 17.63
CA LEU A 789 -4.57 -2.95 18.13
C LEU A 789 -3.43 -2.82 17.11
N ARG A 790 -3.81 -2.70 15.83
CA ARG A 790 -2.96 -2.65 14.66
C ARG A 790 -3.75 -2.09 13.49
N SER A 791 -3.04 -1.60 12.50
CA SER A 791 -3.58 -1.12 11.24
C SER A 791 -2.69 -1.59 10.09
N SER A 792 -2.99 -1.13 8.89
CA SER A 792 -2.27 -1.37 7.65
C SER A 792 -2.39 -0.13 6.78
N ASP A 793 -1.58 0.00 5.72
CA ASP A 793 -1.68 1.15 4.83
C ASP A 793 -3.06 1.22 4.10
N VAL A 794 -3.78 0.08 3.98
CA VAL A 794 -5.15 0.00 3.45
C VAL A 794 -6.27 0.02 4.51
N HIS A 795 -6.02 0.50 5.74
CA HIS A 795 -7.06 0.62 6.77
C HIS A 795 -7.13 2.05 7.34
N PHE A 796 -8.31 2.46 7.82
CA PHE A 796 -8.50 3.72 8.56
C PHE A 796 -8.45 3.58 10.08
N ASP A 797 -8.36 2.34 10.56
CA ASP A 797 -8.16 2.04 11.96
C ASP A 797 -6.90 2.77 12.50
N ILE A 798 -7.06 3.55 13.57
CA ILE A 798 -5.92 4.14 14.28
C ILE A 798 -5.33 3.05 15.19
N PRO A 799 -4.06 2.64 15.00
CA PRO A 799 -3.39 1.73 15.92
C PRO A 799 -3.23 2.41 17.29
N ILE A 800 -3.66 1.72 18.33
CA ILE A 800 -3.32 2.02 19.73
C ILE A 800 -2.19 1.10 20.20
N PRO A 801 -1.46 1.44 21.29
CA PRO A 801 -0.43 0.56 21.86
C PRO A 801 -1.02 -0.83 22.21
N ASP A 802 -0.49 -1.90 21.61
CA ASP A 802 -1.08 -3.25 21.71
C ASP A 802 -1.08 -3.74 23.17
N PRO A 803 -2.26 -3.86 23.83
CA PRO A 803 -2.35 -4.31 25.22
C PRO A 803 -1.77 -5.71 25.44
N VAL A 804 -1.65 -6.53 24.39
CA VAL A 804 -1.04 -7.85 24.47
C VAL A 804 0.47 -7.74 24.71
N ALA A 805 1.16 -6.80 24.07
CA ALA A 805 2.58 -6.53 24.31
C ALA A 805 2.84 -6.04 25.75
N TYR A 806 1.86 -5.36 26.35
CA TYR A 806 1.91 -4.87 27.74
C TYR A 806 1.33 -5.84 28.79
N GLY A 807 1.09 -7.10 28.40
CA GLY A 807 0.80 -8.20 29.33
C GLY A 807 -0.68 -8.46 29.65
N SER A 808 -1.63 -7.84 28.95
CA SER A 808 -3.09 -8.04 29.19
C SER A 808 -3.51 -9.52 29.25
N ASN A 809 -2.85 -10.38 28.47
CA ASN A 809 -3.17 -11.80 28.38
C ASN A 809 -2.21 -12.72 29.15
N GLY A 810 -1.40 -12.19 30.07
CA GLY A 810 -0.36 -12.95 30.78
C GLY A 810 0.76 -13.51 29.87
N ASN A 811 0.76 -13.13 28.59
CA ASN A 811 1.79 -13.44 27.62
C ASN A 811 2.80 -12.27 27.56
N TYR A 812 4.01 -12.54 27.06
CA TYR A 812 5.09 -11.55 26.94
C TYR A 812 5.49 -10.92 28.29
N VAL A 813 5.49 -11.72 29.36
CA VAL A 813 6.05 -11.32 30.65
C VAL A 813 7.55 -11.13 30.49
N TRP A 814 7.99 -9.89 30.67
CA TRP A 814 9.37 -9.44 30.54
C TRP A 814 10.28 -10.19 31.52
N PRO A 815 11.34 -10.88 31.05
CA PRO A 815 12.43 -11.26 31.94
C PRO A 815 13.11 -9.99 32.44
N ASN A 816 13.54 -9.97 33.70
CA ASN A 816 14.39 -8.89 34.21
C ASN A 816 15.69 -8.88 33.38
N ARG A 817 16.07 -7.74 32.77
CA ARG A 817 17.24 -7.68 31.88
C ARG A 817 18.53 -8.15 32.55
N SER A 818 18.66 -8.01 33.88
CA SER A 818 19.80 -8.54 34.65
C SER A 818 19.91 -10.07 34.69
N THR A 819 18.90 -10.80 34.19
CA THR A 819 18.88 -12.27 34.09
C THR A 819 19.18 -12.79 32.68
N LEU A 820 19.27 -11.91 31.68
CA LEU A 820 19.57 -12.27 30.30
C LEU A 820 21.01 -12.79 30.17
N ALA A 821 21.22 -13.74 29.26
CA ALA A 821 22.55 -14.27 28.99
C ALA A 821 23.46 -13.19 28.36
N PRO A 822 24.73 -13.06 28.78
CA PRO A 822 25.73 -12.25 28.10
C PRO A 822 25.83 -12.63 26.61
N TRP A 823 26.20 -11.68 25.76
CA TRP A 823 26.22 -11.90 24.30
C TRP A 823 27.12 -13.09 23.88
N GLU A 824 28.23 -13.32 24.58
CA GLU A 824 29.15 -14.43 24.26
C GLU A 824 28.59 -15.81 24.62
N GLU A 825 27.58 -15.86 25.50
CA GLU A 825 26.89 -17.09 25.89
C GLU A 825 25.65 -17.36 25.02
N LYS A 826 25.28 -16.42 24.14
CA LYS A 826 24.13 -16.57 23.23
C LYS A 826 24.46 -17.50 22.07
N VAL A 827 23.54 -18.41 21.79
CA VAL A 827 23.60 -19.33 20.65
C VAL A 827 23.55 -18.53 19.35
N ASP A 828 24.59 -18.66 18.52
CA ASP A 828 24.68 -18.07 17.19
C ASP A 828 23.76 -18.79 16.17
N LYS A 829 22.44 -18.61 16.33
CA LYS A 829 21.39 -19.03 15.38
C LYS A 829 20.21 -18.08 15.47
N VAL A 830 19.38 -18.04 14.44
CA VAL A 830 18.07 -17.38 14.49
C VAL A 830 17.04 -18.31 15.12
N ILE A 831 16.33 -17.84 16.16
CA ILE A 831 15.27 -18.60 16.83
C ILE A 831 13.87 -18.10 16.46
N PHE A 832 12.95 -19.06 16.31
CA PHE A 832 11.51 -18.82 16.31
C PHE A 832 10.79 -19.97 17.01
N ARG A 833 9.89 -19.65 17.95
CA ARG A 833 8.90 -20.59 18.50
C ARG A 833 7.54 -19.92 18.57
N GLY A 834 6.55 -20.49 17.87
CA GLY A 834 5.23 -19.88 17.77
C GLY A 834 4.12 -20.83 17.30
N THR A 835 2.88 -20.43 17.54
CA THR A 835 1.68 -21.14 17.04
C THR A 835 1.34 -20.69 15.62
N ALA A 836 1.00 -21.60 14.70
CA ALA A 836 0.35 -21.21 13.45
C ALA A 836 -1.17 -21.08 13.68
N SER A 837 -1.74 -19.91 13.40
CA SER A 837 -3.17 -19.60 13.55
C SER A 837 -3.70 -19.03 12.23
N PHE A 838 -4.69 -19.68 11.60
CA PHE A 838 -5.18 -19.36 10.26
C PHE A 838 -6.55 -20.01 9.98
N SER A 839 -7.28 -19.51 8.97
CA SER A 839 -8.60 -20.01 8.57
C SER A 839 -8.51 -21.02 7.44
N PHE A 840 -9.27 -22.11 7.54
CA PHE A 840 -9.12 -23.26 6.65
C PHE A 840 -10.15 -23.37 5.56
N ALA A 841 -9.65 -23.57 4.34
CA ALA A 841 -10.44 -24.03 3.23
C ALA A 841 -9.65 -25.01 2.36
N ALA A 842 -10.04 -26.29 2.49
CA ALA A 842 -9.55 -27.48 1.80
C ALA A 842 -8.04 -27.81 1.92
N ASP A 843 -7.12 -26.91 1.55
CA ASP A 843 -5.67 -27.18 1.47
C ASP A 843 -4.75 -25.93 1.57
N ASN A 844 -5.28 -24.74 1.87
CA ASN A 844 -4.64 -23.41 1.77
C ASN A 844 -3.49 -23.06 2.77
N TRP A 845 -2.95 -24.02 3.53
CA TRP A 845 -2.02 -23.80 4.65
C TRP A 845 -0.65 -23.22 4.26
N ASN A 846 -0.21 -23.43 3.01
CA ASN A 846 1.09 -22.97 2.50
C ASN A 846 1.23 -21.44 2.48
N SER A 847 0.11 -20.72 2.41
CA SER A 847 0.06 -19.25 2.42
C SER A 847 0.49 -18.63 3.75
N ASN A 848 0.50 -19.40 4.84
CA ASN A 848 0.92 -18.90 6.15
C ASN A 848 2.46 -18.88 6.25
N PRO A 849 3.10 -17.71 6.51
CA PRO A 849 4.55 -17.56 6.43
C PRO A 849 5.30 -18.43 7.45
N ARG A 850 4.67 -18.81 8.57
CA ARG A 850 5.31 -19.64 9.61
C ARG A 850 5.55 -21.09 9.15
N PHE A 851 4.79 -21.61 8.19
CA PHE A 851 5.08 -22.92 7.59
C PHE A 851 6.31 -22.86 6.69
N ARG A 852 6.36 -21.87 5.79
CA ARG A 852 7.49 -21.64 4.88
C ARG A 852 8.79 -21.40 5.66
N ALA A 853 8.75 -20.58 6.71
CA ALA A 853 9.88 -20.35 7.59
C ALA A 853 10.43 -21.65 8.22
N VAL A 854 9.57 -22.53 8.74
CA VAL A 854 10.03 -23.81 9.34
C VAL A 854 10.58 -24.77 8.27
N GLN A 855 10.04 -24.76 7.05
CA GLN A 855 10.63 -25.52 5.94
C GLN A 855 12.04 -25.01 5.59
N LEU A 856 12.26 -23.69 5.53
CA LEU A 856 13.57 -23.09 5.35
C LEU A 856 14.53 -23.46 6.50
N ALA A 857 14.06 -23.46 7.74
CA ALA A 857 14.87 -23.85 8.89
C ALA A 857 15.24 -25.34 8.90
N ASN A 858 14.38 -26.21 8.37
CA ASN A 858 14.70 -27.63 8.20
C ASN A 858 15.83 -27.86 7.19
N ALA A 859 15.94 -27.02 6.15
CA ALA A 859 17.03 -27.03 5.17
C ALA A 859 18.33 -26.38 5.67
N HIS A 860 18.24 -25.41 6.59
CA HIS A 860 19.37 -24.61 7.09
C HIS A 860 19.52 -24.67 8.62
N GLN A 861 19.57 -25.88 9.17
CA GLN A 861 19.64 -26.12 10.63
C GLN A 861 20.93 -25.59 11.29
N ASP A 862 21.97 -25.27 10.53
CA ASP A 862 23.21 -24.64 10.98
C ASP A 862 23.04 -23.14 11.29
N MET A 863 22.09 -22.47 10.62
CA MET A 863 21.78 -21.06 10.81
C MET A 863 20.48 -20.82 11.59
N LEU A 864 19.47 -21.66 11.36
CA LEU A 864 18.10 -21.42 11.78
C LEU A 864 17.62 -22.48 12.78
N ASN A 865 16.74 -22.07 13.69
CA ASN A 865 16.08 -22.94 14.66
C ASN A 865 14.62 -22.51 14.80
N PHE A 866 13.78 -22.81 13.81
CA PHE A 866 12.36 -22.43 13.83
C PHE A 866 11.48 -23.63 14.16
N GLY A 867 10.39 -23.40 14.88
CA GLY A 867 9.47 -24.48 15.28
C GLY A 867 8.04 -24.00 15.51
N LEU A 868 7.08 -24.75 14.96
CA LEU A 868 5.66 -24.58 15.26
C LEU A 868 5.32 -25.31 16.56
N THR A 869 4.75 -24.62 17.54
CA THR A 869 4.41 -25.22 18.85
C THR A 869 3.02 -25.88 18.87
N ARG A 870 2.14 -25.47 17.96
CA ARG A 870 0.82 -26.05 17.69
C ARG A 870 0.21 -25.42 16.45
N LEU A 871 -0.78 -26.10 15.88
CA LEU A 871 -1.71 -25.54 14.90
C LEU A 871 -2.99 -25.10 15.61
N ARG A 872 -3.54 -23.94 15.23
CA ARG A 872 -4.88 -23.46 15.62
C ARG A 872 -5.70 -23.14 14.37
N PRO A 873 -6.22 -24.17 13.68
CA PRO A 873 -7.21 -23.99 12.61
C PRO A 873 -8.43 -23.21 13.12
N LYS A 874 -8.95 -22.29 12.31
CA LYS A 874 -10.33 -21.79 12.39
C LYS A 874 -11.14 -22.43 11.24
N PRO A 875 -12.22 -23.16 11.52
CA PRO A 875 -13.04 -23.75 10.46
C PRO A 875 -13.80 -22.66 9.68
N MET A 876 -13.95 -22.85 8.37
CA MET A 876 -14.89 -22.10 7.54
C MET A 876 -16.33 -22.39 7.99
N PRO A 877 -17.16 -21.39 8.36
CA PRO A 877 -18.60 -21.52 8.24
C PRO A 877 -18.99 -21.47 6.75
N PRO A 878 -20.00 -22.23 6.28
CA PRO A 878 -20.52 -22.03 4.94
C PRO A 878 -21.13 -20.62 4.83
N LEU A 879 -21.06 -20.02 3.64
CA LEU A 879 -21.54 -18.66 3.34
C LEU A 879 -23.04 -18.42 3.64
N THR A 880 -23.81 -19.49 3.86
CA THR A 880 -25.23 -19.47 4.22
C THR A 880 -25.52 -19.94 5.65
N ALA A 881 -24.52 -20.28 6.47
CA ALA A 881 -24.75 -20.64 7.86
C ALA A 881 -25.24 -19.40 8.64
N GLY A 882 -26.47 -19.51 9.16
CA GLY A 882 -26.80 -18.81 10.40
C GLY A 882 -25.80 -19.24 11.48
N PRO A 883 -25.50 -18.38 12.46
CA PRO A 883 -24.33 -18.56 13.33
C PRO A 883 -24.43 -19.67 14.38
N ASP A 884 -25.36 -20.60 14.20
CA ASP A 884 -25.70 -21.71 15.08
C ASP A 884 -25.58 -23.09 14.38
N ASP A 885 -25.17 -23.13 13.09
CA ASP A 885 -24.69 -24.35 12.41
C ASP A 885 -23.21 -24.20 11.97
N PRO A 886 -22.26 -24.56 12.85
CA PRO A 886 -20.83 -24.48 12.55
C PRO A 886 -20.24 -25.73 11.86
N GLU A 887 -21.02 -26.77 11.59
CA GLU A 887 -20.49 -28.08 11.15
C GLU A 887 -20.66 -28.34 9.64
N THR A 888 -21.52 -27.60 8.93
CA THR A 888 -21.84 -27.83 7.50
C THR A 888 -20.89 -27.13 6.51
N GLY A 889 -19.58 -27.27 6.70
CA GLY A 889 -18.57 -26.78 5.74
C GLY A 889 -18.72 -27.40 4.34
N PHE A 890 -18.43 -26.63 3.28
CA PHE A 890 -18.50 -27.10 1.88
C PHE A 890 -17.61 -28.31 1.55
N TYR A 891 -16.57 -28.52 2.35
CA TYR A 891 -15.66 -29.67 2.28
C TYR A 891 -15.31 -30.13 3.70
N PRO A 892 -15.02 -31.42 3.91
CA PRO A 892 -14.43 -31.88 5.17
C PRO A 892 -13.08 -31.19 5.40
N GLN A 893 -12.89 -30.64 6.59
CA GLN A 893 -11.68 -29.93 6.96
C GLN A 893 -10.51 -30.92 7.17
N PRO A 894 -9.28 -30.60 6.73
CA PRO A 894 -8.13 -31.47 6.95
C PRO A 894 -7.76 -31.53 8.44
N THR A 895 -7.32 -32.70 8.91
CA THR A 895 -6.84 -32.86 10.29
C THR A 895 -5.48 -32.17 10.48
N ASN A 896 -5.15 -31.78 11.72
CA ASN A 896 -3.80 -31.25 12.05
C ASN A 896 -2.69 -32.20 11.59
N ASP A 897 -2.89 -33.50 11.72
CA ASP A 897 -1.91 -34.53 11.33
C ASP A 897 -1.76 -34.61 9.81
N ASP A 898 -2.85 -34.49 9.04
CA ASP A 898 -2.80 -34.38 7.58
C ASP A 898 -2.03 -33.14 7.12
N ILE A 899 -2.21 -32.01 7.80
CA ILE A 899 -1.52 -30.75 7.49
C ILE A 899 -0.03 -30.89 7.76
N LEU A 900 0.35 -31.34 8.96
CA LEU A 900 1.76 -31.55 9.34
C LEU A 900 2.46 -32.54 8.41
N ARG A 901 1.80 -33.65 8.08
CA ARG A 901 2.28 -34.67 7.14
C ARG A 901 2.41 -34.12 5.71
N LYS A 902 1.44 -33.35 5.21
CA LYS A 902 1.51 -32.70 3.88
C LYS A 902 2.59 -31.62 3.81
N ALA A 903 2.84 -30.92 4.92
CA ALA A 903 3.83 -29.85 5.01
C ALA A 903 5.27 -30.35 5.25
N GLY A 904 5.43 -31.60 5.69
CA GLY A 904 6.73 -32.15 6.11
C GLY A 904 7.25 -31.52 7.40
N ILE A 905 6.36 -31.14 8.32
CA ILE A 905 6.69 -30.41 9.55
C ILE A 905 6.32 -31.25 10.78
N GLN A 906 7.21 -31.30 11.76
CA GLN A 906 6.93 -31.78 13.11
C GLN A 906 6.75 -30.59 14.07
N LEU A 907 5.90 -30.74 15.08
CA LEU A 907 5.76 -29.71 16.12
C LEU A 907 7.00 -29.70 17.01
N SER A 908 7.34 -28.53 17.55
CA SER A 908 8.44 -28.31 18.47
C SER A 908 7.93 -27.91 19.86
N GLU A 909 8.68 -28.23 20.90
CA GLU A 909 8.34 -27.82 22.25
C GLU A 909 8.19 -26.28 22.39
N PRO A 910 7.22 -25.80 23.20
CA PRO A 910 7.10 -24.38 23.55
C PRO A 910 8.37 -23.83 24.21
N MET A 911 8.64 -22.55 23.98
CA MET A 911 9.81 -21.86 24.52
C MET A 911 9.41 -20.44 24.94
N SER A 912 9.73 -20.08 26.18
CA SER A 912 9.51 -18.73 26.71
C SER A 912 10.36 -17.68 25.98
N PHE A 913 10.05 -16.40 26.14
CA PHE A 913 10.91 -15.32 25.63
C PHE A 913 12.27 -15.30 26.32
N TYR A 914 12.34 -15.69 27.59
CA TYR A 914 13.60 -15.83 28.30
C TYR A 914 14.50 -16.89 27.65
N GLU A 915 13.96 -18.05 27.28
CA GLU A 915 14.72 -19.09 26.59
C GLU A 915 15.06 -18.69 25.14
N GLN A 916 14.15 -18.03 24.42
CA GLN A 916 14.45 -17.47 23.09
C GLN A 916 15.52 -16.37 23.15
N SER A 917 15.62 -15.61 24.27
CA SER A 917 16.68 -14.62 24.48
C SER A 917 18.08 -15.22 24.65
N LYS A 918 18.22 -16.55 24.74
CA LYS A 918 19.53 -17.23 24.73
C LYS A 918 20.13 -17.39 23.33
N PHE A 919 19.51 -16.81 22.31
CA PHE A 919 19.99 -16.81 20.92
C PHE A 919 20.44 -15.40 20.50
N LYS A 920 21.39 -15.29 19.57
CA LYS A 920 21.88 -14.00 19.07
C LYS A 920 20.85 -13.24 18.24
N TYR A 921 19.98 -13.95 17.51
CA TYR A 921 18.99 -13.36 16.61
C TYR A 921 17.59 -13.93 16.89
N ILE A 922 16.59 -13.07 17.03
CA ILE A 922 15.18 -13.50 17.16
C ILE A 922 14.41 -12.91 15.98
N ILE A 923 13.75 -13.78 15.21
CA ILE A 923 12.88 -13.35 14.12
C ILE A 923 11.44 -13.16 14.62
N ASP A 924 10.86 -12.00 14.31
CA ASP A 924 9.42 -11.84 14.33
C ASP A 924 8.85 -12.28 12.98
N ILE A 925 7.80 -13.09 13.04
CA ILE A 925 7.11 -13.63 11.86
C ILE A 925 5.63 -13.51 12.13
N ASP A 926 4.90 -12.93 11.19
CA ASP A 926 3.45 -12.72 11.30
C ASP A 926 2.65 -13.99 11.58
N GLY A 927 1.53 -13.81 12.30
CA GLY A 927 0.52 -14.84 12.51
C GLY A 927 -0.38 -14.97 11.29
N GLY A 928 -1.69 -14.81 11.51
CA GLY A 928 -2.62 -14.50 10.42
C GLY A 928 -2.90 -13.00 10.28
N LEU A 929 -2.34 -12.15 11.15
CA LEU A 929 -2.82 -10.79 11.41
C LEU A 929 -1.72 -9.85 11.95
N GLY A 930 -0.47 -9.97 11.52
CA GLY A 930 0.63 -9.27 12.21
C GLY A 930 1.14 -10.02 13.45
N SER A 931 2.04 -9.38 14.20
CA SER A 931 2.65 -9.94 15.41
C SER A 931 2.67 -8.96 16.59
N SER A 932 2.29 -9.45 17.78
CA SER A 932 2.40 -8.71 19.05
C SER A 932 3.76 -8.90 19.73
N ARG A 933 4.77 -9.45 19.02
CA ARG A 933 6.07 -9.83 19.61
C ARG A 933 7.12 -8.72 19.51
N GLY A 934 7.03 -7.80 18.55
CA GLY A 934 8.03 -6.76 18.28
C GLY A 934 8.59 -6.06 19.53
N VAL A 935 7.71 -5.44 20.32
CA VAL A 935 8.09 -4.80 21.60
C VAL A 935 8.89 -5.74 22.51
N ALA A 936 8.45 -7.00 22.63
CA ALA A 936 9.12 -8.02 23.45
C ALA A 936 10.51 -8.37 22.93
N ILE A 937 10.66 -8.47 21.59
CA ILE A 937 11.92 -8.85 20.93
C ILE A 937 13.00 -7.77 21.13
N LEU A 938 12.63 -6.49 21.02
CA LEU A 938 13.52 -5.33 21.17
C LEU A 938 14.23 -5.26 22.54
N GLN A 939 13.72 -5.93 23.58
CA GLN A 939 14.31 -5.93 24.94
C GLN A 939 15.00 -7.25 25.33
N THR A 940 15.26 -8.15 24.38
CA THR A 940 15.84 -9.48 24.68
C THR A 940 17.38 -9.53 24.71
N GLY A 941 18.08 -8.41 24.51
CA GLY A 941 19.52 -8.40 24.25
C GLY A 941 19.93 -9.16 22.98
N SER A 942 18.99 -9.40 22.04
CA SER A 942 19.19 -10.20 20.83
C SER A 942 18.81 -9.36 19.61
N VAL A 943 19.47 -9.57 18.47
CA VAL A 943 19.21 -8.80 17.25
C VAL A 943 17.77 -9.05 16.79
N PRO A 944 16.93 -8.01 16.70
CA PRO A 944 15.58 -8.11 16.16
C PRO A 944 15.66 -8.27 14.64
N LEU A 945 15.18 -9.40 14.12
CA LEU A 945 14.91 -9.56 12.69
C LEU A 945 13.39 -9.42 12.49
N LEU A 946 12.92 -8.39 11.79
CA LEU A 946 11.48 -8.19 11.58
C LEU A 946 11.14 -8.48 10.12
N THR A 947 10.24 -9.44 9.88
CA THR A 947 9.67 -9.63 8.54
C THR A 947 8.88 -8.41 8.12
N GLU A 948 9.03 -8.00 6.86
CA GLU A 948 8.11 -7.08 6.21
C GLU A 948 6.69 -7.58 6.42
N SER A 949 5.86 -6.70 6.97
CA SER A 949 4.47 -6.97 7.29
C SER A 949 3.63 -5.83 6.76
N ALA A 950 2.48 -6.18 6.19
CA ALA A 950 1.43 -5.24 5.88
C ALA A 950 0.65 -4.78 7.14
N TRP A 951 0.95 -5.35 8.30
CA TRP A 951 0.41 -4.99 9.61
C TRP A 951 1.42 -4.19 10.42
N PHE A 952 0.95 -3.11 11.04
CA PHE A 952 1.75 -2.33 11.98
C PHE A 952 0.97 -1.97 13.24
N CYS A 953 1.69 -1.93 14.35
CA CYS A 953 1.31 -1.24 15.57
C CYS A 953 1.97 0.15 15.60
N THR A 954 1.67 0.96 16.61
CA THR A 954 2.15 2.36 16.77
C THR A 954 3.66 2.57 16.57
N HIS A 955 4.48 1.56 16.89
CA HIS A 955 5.93 1.68 16.93
C HIS A 955 6.65 1.23 15.64
N ASN A 956 6.04 0.40 14.79
CA ASN A 956 6.76 -0.21 13.67
C ASN A 956 7.26 0.83 12.66
N LYS A 957 6.49 1.91 12.45
CA LYS A 957 6.80 3.02 11.54
C LYS A 957 7.81 4.03 12.12
N LEU A 958 8.16 3.90 13.40
CA LEU A 958 9.13 4.75 14.12
C LEU A 958 10.52 4.11 14.23
N LEU A 959 10.64 2.80 13.95
CA LEU A 959 11.90 2.07 13.99
C LEU A 959 12.72 2.34 12.73
N VAL A 960 13.93 2.87 12.90
CA VAL A 960 14.90 3.00 11.80
C VAL A 960 15.52 1.63 11.45
N PRO A 961 15.40 1.13 10.20
CA PRO A 961 16.01 -0.13 9.77
C PRO A 961 17.53 -0.11 9.85
N TRP A 962 18.14 -1.28 10.06
CA TRP A 962 19.56 -1.50 10.34
C TRP A 962 20.10 -0.81 11.61
N VAL A 963 19.43 0.20 12.17
CA VAL A 963 19.77 0.79 13.47
C VAL A 963 19.09 0.03 14.61
N HIS A 964 17.76 -0.13 14.57
CA HIS A 964 16.98 -0.74 15.65
C HIS A 964 16.62 -2.21 15.40
N TYR A 965 16.63 -2.65 14.15
CA TYR A 965 16.29 -3.99 13.72
C TYR A 965 16.83 -4.25 12.32
N VAL A 966 16.88 -5.52 11.90
CA VAL A 966 17.19 -5.88 10.52
C VAL A 966 15.90 -6.26 9.79
N PRO A 967 15.52 -5.57 8.69
CA PRO A 967 14.34 -5.93 7.91
C PRO A 967 14.60 -7.21 7.11
N ILE A 968 13.62 -8.10 7.07
CA ILE A 968 13.63 -9.37 6.31
C ILE A 968 12.46 -9.36 5.33
N ALA A 969 12.64 -9.76 4.08
CA ALA A 969 11.57 -9.82 3.09
C ALA A 969 10.40 -10.72 3.54
N GLU A 970 9.16 -10.39 3.15
CA GLU A 970 7.95 -11.18 3.49
C GLU A 970 8.07 -12.66 3.05
N ASP A 971 8.87 -12.93 2.01
CA ASP A 971 9.11 -14.27 1.46
C ASP A 971 10.32 -15.01 2.03
N PHE A 972 11.09 -14.39 2.93
CA PHE A 972 12.36 -14.86 3.51
C PHE A 972 13.54 -15.03 2.53
N SER A 973 13.44 -14.53 1.30
CA SER A 973 14.49 -14.69 0.27
C SER A 973 15.86 -14.15 0.67
N ASP A 974 15.89 -13.09 1.48
CA ASP A 974 17.09 -12.38 1.93
C ASP A 974 17.61 -12.80 3.32
N LEU A 975 16.88 -13.66 4.04
CA LEU A 975 17.14 -13.96 5.46
C LEU A 975 18.53 -14.56 5.67
N LEU A 976 18.92 -15.53 4.85
CA LEU A 976 20.20 -16.24 5.02
C LEU A 976 21.39 -15.31 4.77
N ASP A 977 21.34 -14.46 3.75
CA ASP A 977 22.44 -13.56 3.42
C ASP A 977 22.59 -12.44 4.45
N LYS A 978 21.48 -11.90 4.96
CA LYS A 978 21.49 -10.94 6.06
C LYS A 978 22.08 -11.54 7.34
N VAL A 979 21.75 -12.80 7.66
CA VAL A 979 22.32 -13.49 8.85
C VAL A 979 23.80 -13.85 8.67
N ARG A 980 24.25 -14.25 7.47
CA ARG A 980 25.69 -14.44 7.17
C ARG A 980 26.47 -13.14 7.41
N TRP A 981 25.99 -12.05 6.83
CA TRP A 981 26.62 -10.74 6.98
C TRP A 981 26.67 -10.29 8.46
N LEU A 982 25.60 -10.50 9.23
CA LEU A 982 25.58 -10.18 10.66
C LEU A 982 26.56 -11.01 11.50
N ARG A 983 26.88 -12.25 11.11
CA ARG A 983 27.91 -13.08 11.77
C ARG A 983 29.32 -12.56 11.47
N GLU A 984 29.54 -12.06 10.27
CA GLU A 984 30.80 -11.41 9.87
C GLU A 984 31.00 -10.02 10.52
N HIS A 985 29.91 -9.40 10.98
CA HIS A 985 29.88 -8.06 11.59
C HIS A 985 29.28 -8.08 13.01
N ASP A 986 29.78 -8.97 13.88
CA ASP A 986 29.26 -9.18 15.25
C ASP A 986 29.23 -7.89 16.11
N ASP A 987 30.23 -7.01 15.98
CA ASP A 987 30.23 -5.69 16.63
C ASP A 987 29.08 -4.80 16.17
N TYR A 988 28.74 -4.85 14.89
CA TYR A 988 27.59 -4.11 14.35
C TYR A 988 26.28 -4.72 14.84
N ALA A 989 26.18 -6.06 14.88
CA ALA A 989 25.03 -6.76 15.45
C ALA A 989 24.77 -6.36 16.92
N ARG A 990 25.82 -6.24 17.75
CA ARG A 990 25.72 -5.69 19.12
C ARG A 990 25.25 -4.24 19.15
N SER A 991 25.67 -3.43 18.18
CA SER A 991 25.22 -2.03 18.07
C SER A 991 23.71 -1.95 17.80
N ILE A 992 23.15 -2.86 16.98
CA ILE A 992 21.70 -2.94 16.73
C ILE A 992 20.96 -3.26 18.04
N VAL A 993 21.45 -4.24 18.81
CA VAL A 993 20.86 -4.58 20.12
C VAL A 993 20.81 -3.38 21.06
N LYS A 994 21.92 -2.62 21.16
CA LYS A 994 21.99 -1.44 22.02
C LYS A 994 20.95 -0.38 21.64
N HIS A 995 20.79 -0.09 20.35
CA HIS A 995 19.81 0.89 19.89
C HIS A 995 18.37 0.37 20.04
N ALA A 996 18.13 -0.92 19.79
CA ALA A 996 16.83 -1.56 20.01
C ALA A 996 16.37 -1.43 21.48
N GLU A 997 17.27 -1.68 22.42
CA GLU A 997 17.00 -1.56 23.86
C GLU A 997 16.77 -0.11 24.28
N ALA A 998 17.60 0.83 23.81
CA ALA A 998 17.47 2.26 24.09
C ALA A 998 16.13 2.83 23.56
N PHE A 999 15.75 2.47 22.33
CA PHE A 999 14.45 2.82 21.76
C PHE A 999 13.29 2.23 22.56
N ALA A 1000 13.41 0.97 23.00
CA ALA A 1000 12.36 0.33 23.76
C ALA A 1000 12.19 0.91 25.18
N ASP A 1001 13.25 1.43 25.78
CA ASP A 1001 13.19 2.14 27.06
C ASP A 1001 12.58 3.54 26.90
N ALA A 1002 13.04 4.32 25.91
CA ALA A 1002 12.56 5.67 25.64
C ALA A 1002 11.09 5.71 25.17
N TYR A 1003 10.73 4.86 24.20
CA TYR A 1003 9.47 5.00 23.45
C TYR A 1003 8.49 3.83 23.58
N LEU A 1004 8.88 2.72 24.22
CA LEU A 1004 8.02 1.53 24.36
C LEU A 1004 7.81 1.06 25.80
N SER A 1005 8.17 1.88 26.79
CA SER A 1005 7.79 1.62 28.18
C SER A 1005 6.27 1.69 28.37
N LYS A 1006 5.74 1.13 29.47
CA LYS A 1006 4.31 1.28 29.81
C LYS A 1006 3.90 2.76 29.98
N GLN A 1007 4.84 3.62 30.36
CA GLN A 1007 4.62 5.05 30.48
C GLN A 1007 4.51 5.70 29.09
N ALA A 1008 5.47 5.43 28.20
CA ALA A 1008 5.45 5.91 26.82
C ALA A 1008 4.20 5.42 26.05
N ALA A 1009 3.73 4.20 26.33
CA ALA A 1009 2.47 3.69 25.78
C ALA A 1009 1.25 4.52 26.23
N LYS A 1010 1.18 4.95 27.49
CA LYS A 1010 0.14 5.87 27.96
C LYS A 1010 0.26 7.23 27.27
N GLU A 1011 1.46 7.81 27.20
CA GLU A 1011 1.70 9.11 26.56
C GLU A 1011 1.32 9.11 25.06
N GLN A 1012 1.65 8.04 24.33
CA GLN A 1012 1.17 7.84 22.94
C GLN A 1012 -0.36 7.79 22.85
N LEU A 1013 -1.01 7.02 23.73
CA LEU A 1013 -2.47 6.89 23.72
C LEU A 1013 -3.15 8.21 24.09
N ALA A 1014 -2.65 8.95 25.07
CA ALA A 1014 -3.14 10.28 25.43
C ALA A 1014 -3.03 11.27 24.25
N ALA A 1015 -1.87 11.31 23.58
CA ALA A 1015 -1.65 12.18 22.42
C ALA A 1015 -2.58 11.86 21.23
N ILE A 1016 -2.90 10.58 21.01
CA ILE A 1016 -3.89 10.14 20.01
C ILE A 1016 -5.32 10.55 20.40
N LEU A 1017 -5.70 10.31 21.66
CA LEU A 1017 -7.04 10.60 22.16
C LEU A 1017 -7.32 12.11 22.23
N SER A 1018 -6.30 12.93 22.51
CA SER A 1018 -6.41 14.40 22.45
C SER A 1018 -6.71 14.88 21.04
N GLN A 1019 -5.93 14.46 20.02
CA GLN A 1019 -6.19 14.87 18.64
C GLN A 1019 -7.54 14.34 18.12
N TYR A 1020 -7.96 13.15 18.52
CA TYR A 1020 -9.31 12.65 18.23
C TYR A 1020 -10.41 13.49 18.92
N ALA A 1021 -10.17 13.96 20.15
CA ALA A 1021 -11.10 14.83 20.88
C ALA A 1021 -11.30 16.18 20.18
N ASP A 1022 -10.21 16.79 19.70
CA ASP A 1022 -10.26 18.06 18.96
C ASP A 1022 -10.97 17.93 17.60
N LEU A 1023 -11.04 16.72 17.05
CA LEU A 1023 -11.83 16.38 15.86
C LEU A 1023 -13.29 16.04 16.17
N GLN A 1024 -13.82 16.17 17.40
CA GLN A 1024 -15.22 15.82 17.69
C GLN A 1024 -16.21 16.98 17.52
N ALA A 1025 -17.40 16.64 17.03
CA ALA A 1025 -18.39 17.62 16.63
C ALA A 1025 -19.22 18.12 17.82
N ALA A 1026 -19.78 19.32 17.70
CA ALA A 1026 -20.63 19.91 18.74
C ALA A 1026 -21.94 19.12 19.00
N ASP A 1027 -22.36 18.24 18.09
CA ASP A 1027 -23.49 17.32 18.32
C ASP A 1027 -23.11 16.07 19.13
N VAL A 1028 -21.81 15.77 19.29
CA VAL A 1028 -21.34 14.64 20.10
C VAL A 1028 -21.63 14.92 21.56
N LYS A 1029 -22.51 14.09 22.14
CA LYS A 1029 -22.80 14.11 23.58
C LYS A 1029 -21.59 13.59 24.33
N LEU A 1030 -21.03 14.40 25.22
CA LEU A 1030 -19.82 14.09 26.01
C LEU A 1030 -20.10 13.99 27.53
N ASP A 1031 -21.36 13.81 27.88
CA ASP A 1031 -21.87 13.67 29.24
C ASP A 1031 -22.46 12.26 29.49
N HIS A 1032 -23.25 12.10 30.56
CA HIS A 1032 -23.93 10.84 30.89
C HIS A 1032 -25.19 10.56 30.04
N SER A 1033 -25.49 11.37 29.02
CA SER A 1033 -26.67 11.17 28.17
C SER A 1033 -26.61 9.86 27.39
N ASP A 1034 -27.73 9.13 27.40
CA ASP A 1034 -28.00 7.97 26.55
C ASP A 1034 -27.66 8.22 25.08
N VAL A 1035 -27.23 7.16 24.37
CA VAL A 1035 -27.05 7.23 22.91
C VAL A 1035 -28.40 7.28 22.18
N ASP A 1036 -28.48 8.03 21.09
CA ASP A 1036 -29.75 8.28 20.38
C ASP A 1036 -30.38 7.01 19.80
N VAL A 1037 -29.58 6.01 19.46
CA VAL A 1037 -30.04 4.79 18.78
C VAL A 1037 -30.35 3.67 19.77
N ASP A 1038 -31.61 3.26 19.80
CA ASP A 1038 -32.08 2.09 20.54
C ASP A 1038 -31.91 0.83 19.68
N PHE A 1039 -30.83 0.09 19.91
CA PHE A 1039 -30.52 -1.13 19.15
C PHE A 1039 -31.59 -2.22 19.31
N CYS A 1040 -32.36 -2.22 20.40
CA CYS A 1040 -33.49 -3.15 20.62
C CYS A 1040 -34.65 -2.94 19.64
N LYS A 1041 -34.71 -1.78 18.96
CA LYS A 1041 -35.75 -1.43 17.99
C LYS A 1041 -35.31 -1.53 16.53
N THR A 1042 -34.05 -1.87 16.29
CA THR A 1042 -33.52 -2.07 14.94
C THR A 1042 -33.87 -3.47 14.46
N GLN A 1043 -34.13 -3.68 13.16
CA GLN A 1043 -34.50 -4.99 12.60
C GLN A 1043 -33.35 -6.04 12.62
N LEU A 1044 -32.25 -5.76 13.33
CA LEU A 1044 -31.07 -6.61 13.47
C LEU A 1044 -31.22 -7.55 14.68
N SER A 1045 -32.39 -8.19 14.82
CA SER A 1045 -32.77 -9.10 15.92
C SER A 1045 -31.91 -10.37 15.93
N ARG A 1046 -30.66 -10.23 16.36
CA ARG A 1046 -29.78 -11.33 16.73
C ARG A 1046 -30.14 -11.70 18.17
N GLU A 1047 -30.78 -12.85 18.37
CA GLU A 1047 -31.19 -13.37 19.70
C GLU A 1047 -30.05 -13.31 20.74
N ARG A 1048 -28.79 -13.41 20.30
CA ARG A 1048 -27.58 -13.34 21.15
C ARG A 1048 -27.19 -11.93 21.62
N VAL A 1049 -27.79 -10.87 21.09
CA VAL A 1049 -27.63 -9.49 21.58
C VAL A 1049 -28.75 -9.14 22.56
N GLU A 1050 -29.99 -9.54 22.25
CA GLU A 1050 -31.15 -9.38 23.14
C GLU A 1050 -31.01 -10.22 24.42
N GLY A 1051 -30.60 -11.49 24.30
CA GLY A 1051 -30.38 -12.43 25.41
C GLY A 1051 -28.97 -12.41 26.02
N GLY A 1052 -28.09 -11.49 25.59
CA GLY A 1052 -26.75 -11.34 26.17
C GLY A 1052 -26.79 -10.63 27.53
N PRO A 1053 -25.81 -10.84 28.43
CA PRO A 1053 -25.78 -10.24 29.79
C PRO A 1053 -25.69 -8.70 29.84
N MET A 1054 -25.69 -8.02 28.68
CA MET A 1054 -25.63 -6.56 28.55
C MET A 1054 -26.84 -5.99 27.79
N GLY A 1055 -27.59 -6.81 27.04
CA GLY A 1055 -28.76 -6.43 26.24
C GLY A 1055 -28.51 -5.42 25.11
N CYS A 1056 -29.50 -5.20 24.24
CA CYS A 1056 -29.53 -4.05 23.34
C CYS A 1056 -30.13 -2.86 24.12
N SER A 1057 -29.31 -1.94 24.64
CA SER A 1057 -29.80 -0.79 25.43
C SER A 1057 -29.13 0.53 25.03
N ARG A 1058 -29.83 1.65 25.24
CA ARG A 1058 -29.28 3.01 25.05
C ARG A 1058 -28.30 3.46 26.15
N GLY A 1059 -28.32 2.77 27.28
CA GLY A 1059 -27.64 3.18 28.50
C GLY A 1059 -26.13 2.91 28.51
N TRP A 1060 -25.43 3.74 29.25
CA TRP A 1060 -24.02 3.59 29.57
C TRP A 1060 -23.80 2.74 30.83
N LYS A 1061 -22.61 2.15 30.96
CA LYS A 1061 -22.09 1.68 32.24
C LYS A 1061 -20.86 2.49 32.65
N THR A 1062 -20.84 2.97 33.88
CA THR A 1062 -19.62 3.54 34.48
C THR A 1062 -18.63 2.41 34.76
N TRP A 1063 -17.36 2.64 34.42
CA TRP A 1063 -16.26 1.77 34.82
C TRP A 1063 -15.82 2.11 36.24
N GLU A 1064 -16.00 1.17 37.17
CA GLU A 1064 -15.62 1.30 38.59
C GLU A 1064 -14.33 0.53 38.93
N GLY A 1065 -13.69 -0.06 37.92
CA GLY A 1065 -12.59 -1.02 38.09
C GLY A 1065 -12.90 -2.38 37.45
N PRO A 1066 -11.94 -3.33 37.48
CA PRO A 1066 -12.18 -4.70 37.05
C PRO A 1066 -13.08 -5.43 38.06
N THR A 1067 -14.34 -5.64 37.69
CA THR A 1067 -15.24 -6.58 38.38
C THR A 1067 -14.84 -8.03 38.06
N LYS A 1068 -15.14 -8.96 38.97
CA LYS A 1068 -14.78 -10.39 38.86
C LYS A 1068 -15.62 -11.15 37.84
#